data_AF-A0AAD7YC06-F1
#
_entry.id   AF-A0AAD7YC06-F1
#
_cell.length_a   1.000
_cell.length_b   1.000
_cell.length_c   1.000
_cell.angle_alpha   90.00
_cell.angle_beta   90.00
_cell.angle_gamma   90.00
#
_symmetry.space_group_name_H-M   'P 1'
#
loop_
_entity.id
_entity.type
_entity.pdbx_description
1 polymer ?
#
loop_
_entity_poly.entity_id
_entity_poly.type
_entity_poly.pdbx_seq_one_letter_code
_entity_poly.pdbx_strand_id
1 'polypeptide(L)'
;MLWVAAFVLWTAVSHSSCSDLQFPSWFKFGAASAAFQVEGAWNISDKGESKWDRLTHRYPELIADSSKGDDACNSYYLWERDVETAAELGLQFYRFSISWPRLLPTGFANNISEDGKNYYNNLIDGLLEKGIEPVVTIYHWDMPQMFQDLGGWANSKISDWFAEYARVVYSLYGDRVKTWITINEPIADCDWYYGQGVLTPEREYFVGPYICNKNLLLAHAKAYHVYDQEFRYNNNGKVSIANNLMWLKPYSNSTEDEDFTEAARQFITGRYTHPIFSKEGGWPAVVEETVAKVSKEQGYEESRLPAFTQEDIKLIRGTFDYFAMNHYTSRVVRKPRPSEDIVKSVFSYISDLDAVLDIDPDWPFGYSKIYPQGIREQMLWIAEQYGEDIEILITENGYSNGGSLLDDDDRIFFVRDYLEQGATRVPDVDTHTANCLDLLLTTDPDRYSVSICSPIGSSDHCLVKSVSVYSPPDPSPRGTRRVWRYKSADWDGLRSFFACYPWQPTCFSSEDASSCADAVADVLRRGMEYYIPFSDVKMSDQARPWFGAECDRADALKHAAYRAWSDARICKASDVAQKKKAFNRAAKSCKKVLRRSRFDHISRIGNKLASYPAGSKAFWSLAKSVELNFCRPSLQPLLRPDGSLAQTAEEKANLFASLFAESSRLDSGGARPPVSPDVCETSMSDIRIHQKDVRRVLRNLDVNKASGPDGIPAIVILSINDGVNVTGYTYWTLMDNFEWRDGYTSKFGLYEVDFSDPNRTRTPRKSAKYYAELIKKRSL
;
A
#
# COMPACT_ATOMS: atom_id res chain seq x y z
N MET A 1 -15.25 47.20 -31.97
CA MET A 1 -14.42 46.36 -32.87
C MET A 1 -13.31 45.75 -32.06
N LEU A 2 -13.08 44.44 -32.26
CA LEU A 2 -12.04 43.58 -31.69
C LEU A 2 -12.14 43.38 -30.17
N TRP A 3 -12.61 42.19 -29.76
CA TRP A 3 -11.93 41.27 -28.85
C TRP A 3 -12.73 39.96 -28.82
N VAL A 4 -12.43 39.09 -29.78
CA VAL A 4 -12.67 37.64 -29.73
C VAL A 4 -11.36 37.06 -29.22
N ALA A 5 -11.32 36.60 -27.97
CA ALA A 5 -10.47 35.52 -27.46
C ALA A 5 -10.65 35.36 -25.94
N ALA A 6 -10.81 34.10 -25.51
CA ALA A 6 -10.65 33.60 -24.15
C ALA A 6 -11.78 33.89 -23.13
N PHE A 7 -12.83 33.06 -23.17
CA PHE A 7 -13.53 32.62 -21.94
C PHE A 7 -13.92 31.14 -22.08
N VAL A 8 -12.91 30.29 -22.15
CA VAL A 8 -12.98 28.88 -21.72
C VAL A 8 -11.84 28.74 -20.71
N LEU A 9 -12.16 28.74 -19.42
CA LEU A 9 -11.43 28.03 -18.36
C LEU A 9 -11.94 28.47 -16.99
N TRP A 10 -12.11 27.44 -16.16
CA TRP A 10 -12.15 27.41 -14.70
C TRP A 10 -13.51 27.51 -13.99
N THR A 11 -14.16 26.35 -13.91
CA THR A 11 -14.70 25.88 -12.63
C THR A 11 -13.79 24.76 -12.10
N ALA A 12 -12.73 25.11 -11.37
CA ALA A 12 -12.00 24.17 -10.54
C ALA A 12 -12.54 24.29 -9.11
N VAL A 13 -13.47 23.40 -8.76
CA VAL A 13 -13.85 23.15 -7.36
C VAL A 13 -12.68 22.37 -6.75
N SER A 14 -11.84 23.04 -5.98
CA SER A 14 -10.84 22.39 -5.13
C SER A 14 -11.54 21.63 -4.00
N HIS A 15 -11.98 20.41 -4.32
CA HIS A 15 -12.12 19.36 -3.34
C HIS A 15 -10.73 19.14 -2.73
N SER A 16 -10.64 19.18 -1.41
CA SER A 16 -9.52 18.59 -0.69
C SER A 16 -9.59 17.08 -0.93
N SER A 17 -9.03 16.61 -2.05
CA SER A 17 -8.84 15.19 -2.31
C SER A 17 -7.79 14.67 -1.34
N CYS A 18 -8.14 13.62 -0.61
CA CYS A 18 -7.15 12.65 -0.17
C CYS A 18 -6.27 12.34 -1.40
N SER A 19 -4.95 12.46 -1.32
CA SER A 19 -4.10 12.14 -2.48
C SER A 19 -4.28 10.65 -2.79
N ASP A 20 -4.87 10.32 -3.93
CA ASP A 20 -5.01 8.95 -4.40
C ASP A 20 -3.59 8.33 -4.57
N LEU A 21 -3.38 7.10 -4.10
CA LEU A 21 -2.10 6.40 -4.26
C LEU A 21 -1.93 6.02 -5.73
N GLN A 22 -0.89 6.51 -6.41
CA GLN A 22 -0.67 6.23 -7.85
C GLN A 22 0.43 5.19 -8.09
N PHE A 23 0.21 4.31 -9.07
CA PHE A 23 1.19 3.34 -9.54
C PHE A 23 2.09 3.94 -10.64
N PRO A 24 3.42 3.76 -10.53
CA PRO A 24 4.36 4.33 -11.48
C PRO A 24 4.16 3.69 -12.86
N SER A 25 4.35 4.44 -13.95
CA SER A 25 4.00 4.02 -15.32
C SER A 25 4.60 2.68 -15.76
N TRP A 26 5.76 2.29 -15.21
CA TRP A 26 6.44 1.03 -15.50
C TRP A 26 5.82 -0.19 -14.80
N PHE A 27 5.01 0.00 -13.76
CA PHE A 27 4.35 -1.09 -13.03
C PHE A 27 3.27 -1.73 -13.89
N LYS A 28 3.30 -3.04 -14.05
CA LYS A 28 2.33 -3.73 -14.92
C LYS A 28 1.29 -4.48 -14.10
N PHE A 29 0.04 -4.46 -14.58
CA PHE A 29 -1.03 -5.29 -14.06
C PHE A 29 -1.32 -6.43 -15.04
N GLY A 30 -1.58 -7.59 -14.48
CA GLY A 30 -1.95 -8.77 -15.23
C GLY A 30 -2.94 -9.65 -14.48
N ALA A 31 -3.38 -10.69 -15.15
CA ALA A 31 -4.15 -11.78 -14.56
C ALA A 31 -3.51 -13.11 -14.96
N ALA A 32 -3.86 -14.17 -14.25
CA ALA A 32 -3.28 -15.50 -14.47
C ALA A 32 -4.32 -16.60 -14.73
N SER A 33 -3.86 -17.67 -15.37
CA SER A 33 -4.52 -18.99 -15.48
C SER A 33 -3.49 -20.13 -15.51
N ALA A 34 -3.98 -21.36 -15.39
CA ALA A 34 -3.18 -22.58 -15.55
C ALA A 34 -3.89 -23.57 -16.48
N ALA A 35 -3.11 -24.26 -17.30
CA ALA A 35 -3.55 -25.10 -18.40
C ALA A 35 -4.64 -26.10 -17.99
N PHE A 36 -4.34 -26.99 -17.03
CA PHE A 36 -5.31 -27.98 -16.55
C PHE A 36 -6.58 -27.36 -15.96
N GLN A 37 -6.48 -26.17 -15.37
CA GLN A 37 -7.59 -25.52 -14.69
C GLN A 37 -8.56 -24.84 -15.66
N VAL A 38 -8.12 -24.46 -16.88
CA VAL A 38 -8.93 -23.68 -17.83
C VAL A 38 -9.12 -24.31 -19.21
N GLU A 39 -8.14 -25.06 -19.72
CA GLU A 39 -8.14 -25.49 -21.13
C GLU A 39 -9.27 -26.47 -21.46
N GLY A 40 -9.45 -27.49 -20.62
CA GLY A 40 -10.27 -28.64 -20.96
C GLY A 40 -9.69 -29.42 -22.13
N ALA A 41 -10.54 -30.00 -22.98
CA ALA A 41 -10.15 -30.75 -24.17
C ALA A 41 -9.05 -31.79 -23.84
N TRP A 42 -9.25 -32.51 -22.73
CA TRP A 42 -8.17 -33.24 -22.06
C TRP A 42 -7.59 -34.40 -22.88
N ASN A 43 -8.37 -34.99 -23.79
CA ASN A 43 -8.01 -36.10 -24.67
C ASN A 43 -8.29 -35.79 -26.16
N ILE A 44 -8.37 -34.51 -26.52
CA ILE A 44 -8.62 -34.08 -27.90
C ILE A 44 -7.29 -34.01 -28.67
N SER A 45 -7.38 -34.28 -29.97
CA SER A 45 -6.23 -34.45 -30.87
C SER A 45 -5.32 -35.58 -30.37
N ASP A 46 -4.12 -35.25 -29.94
CA ASP A 46 -3.07 -36.16 -29.51
C ASP A 46 -2.59 -35.84 -28.09
N LYS A 47 -3.28 -34.98 -27.33
CA LYS A 47 -2.89 -34.68 -25.94
C LYS A 47 -2.77 -35.97 -25.11
N GLY A 48 -1.64 -36.13 -24.43
CA GLY A 48 -1.39 -37.22 -23.50
C GLY A 48 -2.15 -37.07 -22.17
N GLU A 49 -2.24 -38.17 -21.43
CA GLU A 49 -2.78 -38.20 -20.07
C GLU A 49 -1.81 -37.49 -19.09
N SER A 50 -2.31 -36.52 -18.34
CA SER A 50 -1.61 -35.90 -17.21
C SER A 50 -1.90 -36.65 -15.90
N LYS A 51 -1.09 -36.37 -14.87
CA LYS A 51 -1.35 -36.92 -13.53
C LYS A 51 -2.69 -36.49 -12.92
N TRP A 52 -3.22 -35.32 -13.31
CA TRP A 52 -4.52 -34.84 -12.84
C TRP A 52 -5.69 -35.45 -13.61
N ASP A 53 -5.51 -35.75 -14.90
CA ASP A 53 -6.47 -36.54 -15.68
C ASP A 53 -6.70 -37.88 -14.98
N ARG A 54 -5.62 -38.64 -14.72
CA ARG A 54 -5.71 -39.94 -14.05
C ARG A 54 -6.34 -39.85 -12.66
N LEU A 55 -5.96 -38.85 -11.87
CA LEU A 55 -6.48 -38.64 -10.52
C LEU A 55 -7.99 -38.44 -10.50
N THR A 56 -8.46 -37.44 -11.26
CA THR A 56 -9.88 -37.05 -11.25
C THR A 56 -10.77 -38.13 -11.87
N HIS A 57 -10.23 -38.97 -12.76
CA HIS A 57 -10.96 -40.12 -13.31
C HIS A 57 -10.98 -41.33 -12.40
N ARG A 58 -9.88 -41.61 -11.69
CA ARG A 58 -9.74 -42.82 -10.86
C ARG A 58 -10.24 -42.64 -9.43
N TYR A 59 -10.11 -41.43 -8.89
CA TYR A 59 -10.43 -41.08 -7.51
C TYR A 59 -11.24 -39.78 -7.42
N PRO A 60 -12.43 -39.72 -8.07
CA PRO A 60 -13.25 -38.51 -8.06
C PRO A 60 -13.63 -38.05 -6.64
N GLU A 61 -13.71 -38.97 -5.68
CA GLU A 61 -14.00 -38.68 -4.26
C GLU A 61 -12.93 -37.81 -3.57
N LEU A 62 -11.74 -37.67 -4.15
CA LEU A 62 -10.70 -36.78 -3.65
C LEU A 62 -10.94 -35.30 -3.99
N ILE A 63 -11.87 -35.04 -4.91
CA ILE A 63 -12.34 -33.72 -5.33
C ILE A 63 -13.64 -33.41 -4.60
N ALA A 64 -13.75 -32.22 -4.01
CA ALA A 64 -14.83 -31.82 -3.11
C ALA A 64 -16.24 -31.99 -3.71
N ASP A 65 -16.40 -31.75 -5.01
CA ASP A 65 -17.64 -31.91 -5.77
C ASP A 65 -17.59 -33.11 -6.74
N SER A 66 -16.56 -33.95 -6.65
CA SER A 66 -16.33 -35.09 -7.55
C SER A 66 -16.23 -34.73 -9.04
N SER A 67 -15.95 -33.46 -9.34
CA SER A 67 -15.79 -32.98 -10.71
C SER A 67 -14.41 -33.30 -11.30
N LYS A 68 -14.24 -32.97 -12.58
CA LYS A 68 -13.03 -33.23 -13.38
C LYS A 68 -12.63 -31.99 -14.18
N GLY A 69 -11.37 -31.95 -14.58
CA GLY A 69 -10.81 -30.93 -15.48
C GLY A 69 -11.08 -31.18 -16.98
N ASP A 70 -11.88 -32.20 -17.34
CA ASP A 70 -12.07 -32.66 -18.73
C ASP A 70 -12.44 -31.53 -19.71
N ASP A 71 -13.40 -30.70 -19.29
CA ASP A 71 -13.91 -29.57 -20.06
C ASP A 71 -13.46 -28.21 -19.50
N ALA A 72 -13.20 -28.12 -18.18
CA ALA A 72 -12.77 -26.91 -17.49
C ALA A 72 -13.55 -25.64 -17.94
N CYS A 73 -12.84 -24.56 -18.26
CA CYS A 73 -13.39 -23.34 -18.85
C CYS A 73 -13.54 -23.45 -20.37
N ASN A 74 -13.12 -24.56 -20.98
CA ASN A 74 -13.09 -24.80 -22.41
C ASN A 74 -12.20 -23.80 -23.19
N SER A 75 -11.17 -23.26 -22.53
CA SER A 75 -10.24 -22.27 -23.08
C SER A 75 -9.40 -22.79 -24.24
N TYR A 76 -9.33 -24.12 -24.46
CA TYR A 76 -8.73 -24.68 -25.66
C TYR A 76 -9.45 -24.21 -26.94
N TYR A 77 -10.79 -24.18 -26.91
CA TYR A 77 -11.60 -23.68 -28.03
C TYR A 77 -11.93 -22.19 -27.91
N LEU A 78 -11.92 -21.64 -26.70
CA LEU A 78 -12.36 -20.27 -26.38
C LEU A 78 -11.22 -19.30 -26.12
N TRP A 79 -10.00 -19.60 -26.58
CA TRP A 79 -8.83 -18.75 -26.38
C TRP A 79 -9.01 -17.32 -26.91
N GLU A 80 -9.70 -17.14 -28.04
CA GLU A 80 -10.02 -15.81 -28.58
C GLU A 80 -10.83 -14.98 -27.59
N ARG A 81 -11.84 -15.61 -26.97
CA ARG A 81 -12.68 -14.94 -25.96
C ARG A 81 -11.90 -14.62 -24.70
N ASP A 82 -10.94 -15.46 -24.31
CA ASP A 82 -10.09 -15.22 -23.15
C ASP A 82 -9.12 -14.04 -23.42
N VAL A 83 -8.59 -13.93 -24.64
CA VAL A 83 -7.81 -12.76 -25.11
C VAL A 83 -8.66 -11.49 -25.09
N GLU A 84 -9.90 -11.53 -25.58
CA GLU A 84 -10.82 -10.40 -25.51
C GLU A 84 -11.10 -9.99 -24.06
N THR A 85 -11.34 -10.96 -23.18
CA THR A 85 -11.59 -10.74 -21.75
C THR A 85 -10.40 -10.03 -21.08
N ALA A 86 -9.17 -10.45 -21.41
CA ALA A 86 -7.94 -9.79 -20.96
C ALA A 86 -7.83 -8.35 -21.49
N ALA A 87 -8.17 -8.13 -22.76
CA ALA A 87 -8.15 -6.80 -23.37
C ALA A 87 -9.23 -5.87 -22.79
N GLU A 88 -10.42 -6.38 -22.49
CA GLU A 88 -11.53 -5.65 -21.86
C GLU A 88 -11.16 -5.12 -20.46
N LEU A 89 -10.35 -5.88 -19.72
CA LEU A 89 -9.79 -5.45 -18.43
C LEU A 89 -8.67 -4.40 -18.60
N GLY A 90 -8.07 -4.29 -19.78
CA GLY A 90 -6.91 -3.44 -20.04
C GLY A 90 -5.60 -4.00 -19.49
N LEU A 91 -5.47 -5.33 -19.37
CA LEU A 91 -4.26 -5.97 -18.83
C LEU A 91 -3.02 -5.61 -19.67
N GLN A 92 -1.88 -5.34 -19.03
CA GLN A 92 -0.61 -5.17 -19.72
C GLN A 92 0.09 -6.50 -20.01
N PHE A 93 -0.17 -7.53 -19.19
CA PHE A 93 0.31 -8.88 -19.44
C PHE A 93 -0.70 -9.93 -19.01
N TYR A 94 -0.59 -11.11 -19.58
CA TYR A 94 -1.39 -12.28 -19.19
C TYR A 94 -0.47 -13.45 -18.91
N ARG A 95 -0.57 -13.99 -17.70
CA ARG A 95 0.18 -15.18 -17.27
C ARG A 95 -0.63 -16.44 -17.55
N PHE A 96 -0.08 -17.38 -18.30
CA PHE A 96 -0.70 -18.68 -18.52
C PHE A 96 0.36 -19.78 -18.49
N SER A 97 -0.06 -21.04 -18.36
CA SER A 97 0.87 -22.18 -18.45
C SER A 97 0.69 -22.98 -19.73
N ILE A 98 1.76 -23.65 -20.16
CA ILE A 98 1.73 -24.62 -21.24
C ILE A 98 1.53 -26.00 -20.64
N SER A 99 0.60 -26.77 -21.20
CA SER A 99 0.39 -28.16 -20.82
C SER A 99 1.46 -29.05 -21.44
N TRP A 100 2.32 -29.61 -20.59
CA TRP A 100 3.37 -30.54 -21.02
C TRP A 100 2.80 -31.72 -21.83
N PRO A 101 1.77 -32.47 -21.37
CA PRO A 101 1.23 -33.58 -22.17
C PRO A 101 0.45 -33.13 -23.40
N ARG A 102 0.05 -31.86 -23.53
CA ARG A 102 -0.52 -31.34 -24.78
C ARG A 102 0.57 -31.06 -25.81
N LEU A 103 1.66 -30.43 -25.40
CA LEU A 103 2.75 -30.09 -26.31
C LEU A 103 3.58 -31.32 -26.68
N LEU A 104 3.87 -32.18 -25.71
CA LEU A 104 4.59 -33.44 -25.86
C LEU A 104 3.72 -34.61 -25.38
N PRO A 105 2.87 -35.19 -26.25
CA PRO A 105 1.97 -36.30 -25.91
C PRO A 105 2.63 -37.49 -25.21
N THR A 106 3.85 -37.82 -25.63
CA THR A 106 4.65 -38.93 -25.07
C THR A 106 5.58 -38.46 -23.95
N GLY A 107 5.39 -37.24 -23.43
CA GLY A 107 6.26 -36.56 -22.47
C GLY A 107 7.64 -36.15 -23.00
N PHE A 108 8.15 -36.83 -24.01
CA PHE A 108 9.48 -36.65 -24.61
C PHE A 108 9.43 -35.82 -25.91
N ALA A 109 10.54 -35.12 -26.19
CA ALA A 109 10.68 -34.23 -27.35
C ALA A 109 10.67 -34.92 -28.73
N ASN A 110 10.60 -36.26 -28.79
CA ASN A 110 10.54 -37.02 -30.04
C ASN A 110 9.17 -36.91 -30.74
N ASN A 111 8.14 -36.44 -30.04
CA ASN A 111 6.83 -36.19 -30.61
C ASN A 111 6.29 -34.86 -30.11
N ILE A 112 6.32 -33.84 -30.96
CA ILE A 112 5.75 -32.51 -30.69
C ILE A 112 4.39 -32.46 -31.37
N SER A 113 3.34 -32.23 -30.59
CA SER A 113 1.98 -32.08 -31.12
C SER A 113 1.89 -30.82 -31.99
N GLU A 114 1.49 -30.98 -33.24
CA GLU A 114 1.23 -29.85 -34.14
C GLU A 114 0.02 -29.04 -33.67
N ASP A 115 -1.00 -29.71 -33.16
CA ASP A 115 -2.21 -29.07 -32.64
C ASP A 115 -1.92 -28.30 -31.34
N GLY A 116 -1.21 -28.91 -30.39
CA GLY A 116 -0.74 -28.24 -29.18
C GLY A 116 0.15 -27.04 -29.50
N LYS A 117 1.06 -27.18 -30.48
CA LYS A 117 1.90 -26.06 -30.96
C LYS A 117 1.05 -24.91 -31.49
N ASN A 118 0.05 -25.21 -32.31
CA ASN A 118 -0.80 -24.20 -32.94
C ASN A 118 -1.72 -23.51 -31.93
N TYR A 119 -2.24 -24.23 -30.94
CA TYR A 119 -3.03 -23.65 -29.85
C TYR A 119 -2.27 -22.54 -29.11
N TYR A 120 -1.05 -22.83 -28.63
CA TYR A 120 -0.27 -21.84 -27.89
C TYR A 120 0.25 -20.72 -28.79
N ASN A 121 0.60 -20.99 -30.06
CA ASN A 121 0.90 -19.93 -31.02
C ASN A 121 -0.26 -18.96 -31.18
N ASN A 122 -1.48 -19.47 -31.41
CA ASN A 122 -2.66 -18.65 -31.58
C ASN A 122 -2.95 -17.80 -30.33
N LEU A 123 -2.85 -18.39 -29.13
CA LEU A 123 -3.01 -17.65 -27.88
C LEU A 123 -1.96 -16.54 -27.72
N ILE A 124 -0.69 -16.84 -27.98
CA ILE A 124 0.42 -15.88 -27.89
C ILE A 124 0.23 -14.75 -28.91
N ASP A 125 -0.05 -15.08 -30.16
CA ASP A 125 -0.24 -14.10 -31.23
C ASP A 125 -1.47 -13.23 -30.97
N GLY A 126 -2.58 -13.83 -30.52
CA GLY A 126 -3.79 -13.10 -30.14
C GLY A 126 -3.55 -12.10 -29.00
N LEU A 127 -2.79 -12.48 -27.97
CA LEU A 127 -2.41 -11.56 -26.88
C LEU A 127 -1.57 -10.39 -27.40
N LEU A 128 -0.56 -10.69 -28.23
CA LEU A 128 0.33 -9.67 -28.78
C LEU A 128 -0.39 -8.71 -29.75
N GLU A 129 -1.35 -9.20 -30.52
CA GLU A 129 -2.21 -8.36 -31.38
C GLU A 129 -3.03 -7.35 -30.55
N LYS A 130 -3.38 -7.69 -29.30
CA LYS A 130 -4.03 -6.77 -28.35
C LYS A 130 -3.04 -5.93 -27.54
N GLY A 131 -1.73 -6.08 -27.76
CA GLY A 131 -0.68 -5.38 -27.01
C GLY A 131 -0.48 -5.92 -25.58
N ILE A 132 -0.91 -7.15 -25.32
CA ILE A 132 -0.79 -7.82 -24.02
C ILE A 132 0.44 -8.73 -24.03
N GLU A 133 1.36 -8.54 -23.09
CA GLU A 133 2.57 -9.37 -23.01
C GLU A 133 2.24 -10.78 -22.49
N PRO A 134 2.67 -11.85 -23.18
CA PRO A 134 2.56 -13.21 -22.66
C PRO A 134 3.63 -13.48 -21.58
N VAL A 135 3.18 -13.86 -20.37
CA VAL A 135 4.05 -14.40 -19.31
C VAL A 135 3.80 -15.90 -19.21
N VAL A 136 4.79 -16.72 -19.58
CA VAL A 136 4.57 -18.16 -19.75
C VAL A 136 5.16 -18.97 -18.60
N THR A 137 4.31 -19.80 -18.00
CA THR A 137 4.71 -20.83 -17.05
C THR A 137 4.90 -22.17 -17.77
N ILE A 138 6.11 -22.74 -17.72
CA ILE A 138 6.44 -23.97 -18.46
C ILE A 138 5.76 -25.19 -17.82
N TYR A 139 5.72 -25.24 -16.49
CA TYR A 139 5.07 -26.32 -15.73
C TYR A 139 4.20 -25.79 -14.60
N HIS A 140 2.92 -26.17 -14.65
CA HIS A 140 1.93 -25.87 -13.62
C HIS A 140 1.15 -27.14 -13.26
N TRP A 141 1.89 -28.08 -12.64
CA TRP A 141 1.38 -29.28 -11.96
C TRP A 141 0.77 -30.37 -12.84
N ASP A 142 0.76 -30.24 -14.16
CA ASP A 142 0.09 -31.15 -15.08
C ASP A 142 1.05 -32.13 -15.79
N MET A 143 1.98 -32.72 -15.03
CA MET A 143 3.00 -33.65 -15.53
C MET A 143 2.36 -34.80 -16.34
N PRO A 144 2.97 -35.21 -17.48
CA PRO A 144 2.58 -36.43 -18.18
C PRO A 144 2.59 -37.64 -17.24
N GLN A 145 1.49 -38.40 -17.22
CA GLN A 145 1.28 -39.48 -16.27
C GLN A 145 2.37 -40.56 -16.34
N MET A 146 2.94 -40.79 -17.51
CA MET A 146 4.04 -41.76 -17.66
C MET A 146 5.28 -41.40 -16.83
N PHE A 147 5.57 -40.11 -16.61
CA PHE A 147 6.67 -39.72 -15.74
C PHE A 147 6.31 -39.97 -14.27
N GLN A 148 5.06 -39.73 -13.89
CA GLN A 148 4.56 -40.07 -12.57
C GLN A 148 4.66 -41.59 -12.31
N ASP A 149 4.33 -42.43 -13.30
CA ASP A 149 4.48 -43.89 -13.23
C ASP A 149 5.96 -44.31 -13.06
N LEU A 150 6.90 -43.53 -13.59
CA LEU A 150 8.36 -43.69 -13.39
C LEU A 150 8.89 -43.08 -12.07
N GLY A 151 8.01 -42.55 -11.21
CA GLY A 151 8.34 -41.97 -9.92
C GLY A 151 8.22 -40.44 -9.82
N GLY A 152 7.85 -39.77 -10.92
CA GLY A 152 7.58 -38.34 -10.99
C GLY A 152 8.78 -37.51 -10.53
N TRP A 153 8.52 -36.51 -9.69
CA TRP A 153 9.56 -35.65 -9.11
C TRP A 153 10.50 -36.38 -8.14
N ALA A 154 10.14 -37.57 -7.65
CA ALA A 154 11.06 -38.38 -6.86
C ALA A 154 12.14 -39.07 -7.72
N ASN A 155 11.95 -39.15 -9.04
CA ASN A 155 12.94 -39.70 -9.97
C ASN A 155 13.91 -38.62 -10.43
N SER A 156 15.21 -38.79 -10.19
CA SER A 156 16.24 -37.78 -10.54
C SER A 156 16.31 -37.45 -12.04
N LYS A 157 15.91 -38.38 -12.92
CA LYS A 157 15.88 -38.17 -14.38
C LYS A 157 14.83 -37.16 -14.84
N ILE A 158 13.83 -36.86 -14.01
CA ILE A 158 12.82 -35.85 -14.35
C ILE A 158 13.43 -34.48 -14.65
N SER A 159 14.56 -34.15 -14.00
CA SER A 159 15.27 -32.90 -14.21
C SER A 159 15.85 -32.78 -15.62
N ASP A 160 16.30 -33.89 -16.21
CA ASP A 160 16.76 -33.94 -17.59
C ASP A 160 15.59 -33.84 -18.57
N TRP A 161 14.52 -34.60 -18.34
CA TRP A 161 13.33 -34.59 -19.20
C TRP A 161 12.63 -33.23 -19.21
N PHE A 162 12.57 -32.56 -18.06
CA PHE A 162 12.03 -31.22 -17.97
C PHE A 162 12.89 -30.19 -18.72
N ALA A 163 14.22 -30.33 -18.70
CA ALA A 163 15.10 -29.46 -19.48
C ALA A 163 14.91 -29.64 -20.99
N GLU A 164 14.71 -30.87 -21.46
CA GLU A 164 14.36 -31.14 -22.87
C GLU A 164 13.00 -30.55 -23.25
N TYR A 165 12.00 -30.67 -22.38
CA TYR A 165 10.70 -30.03 -22.58
C TYR A 165 10.82 -28.51 -22.63
N ALA A 166 11.56 -27.89 -21.71
CA ALA A 166 11.82 -26.45 -21.70
C ALA A 166 12.53 -26.00 -22.99
N ARG A 167 13.50 -26.77 -23.51
CA ARG A 167 14.16 -26.50 -24.80
C ARG A 167 13.14 -26.43 -25.94
N VAL A 168 12.22 -27.39 -26.02
CA VAL A 168 11.14 -27.37 -27.03
C VAL A 168 10.30 -26.11 -26.89
N VAL A 169 9.85 -25.79 -25.67
CA VAL A 169 9.04 -24.60 -25.39
C VAL A 169 9.76 -23.31 -25.82
N TYR A 170 11.04 -23.14 -25.44
CA TYR A 170 11.82 -21.96 -25.83
C TYR A 170 12.05 -21.88 -27.34
N SER A 171 12.27 -23.02 -28.00
CA SER A 171 12.46 -23.06 -29.46
C SER A 171 11.23 -22.63 -30.25
N LEU A 172 10.03 -22.91 -29.72
CA LEU A 172 8.76 -22.64 -30.39
C LEU A 172 8.25 -21.22 -30.15
N TYR A 173 8.48 -20.67 -28.96
CA TYR A 173 7.80 -19.44 -28.53
C TYR A 173 8.74 -18.34 -28.03
N GLY A 174 10.05 -18.61 -27.88
CA GLY A 174 11.04 -17.66 -27.36
C GLY A 174 11.27 -16.41 -28.19
N ASP A 175 10.94 -16.47 -29.49
CA ASP A 175 10.97 -15.33 -30.39
C ASP A 175 9.99 -14.22 -29.93
N ARG A 176 8.85 -14.60 -29.35
CA ARG A 176 7.75 -13.72 -28.93
C ARG A 176 7.62 -13.55 -27.41
N VAL A 177 7.83 -14.62 -26.65
CA VAL A 177 7.67 -14.63 -25.18
C VAL A 177 8.96 -14.20 -24.48
N LYS A 178 8.86 -13.17 -23.62
CA LYS A 178 10.01 -12.54 -22.96
C LYS A 178 10.06 -12.74 -21.45
N THR A 179 9.01 -13.23 -20.83
CA THR A 179 8.96 -13.46 -19.38
C THR A 179 8.54 -14.89 -19.11
N TRP A 180 9.45 -15.67 -18.51
CA TRP A 180 9.32 -17.11 -18.32
C TRP A 180 9.37 -17.51 -16.85
N ILE A 181 8.45 -18.39 -16.47
CA ILE A 181 8.43 -19.06 -15.18
C ILE A 181 8.63 -20.55 -15.46
N THR A 182 9.68 -21.17 -14.95
CA THR A 182 9.91 -22.60 -15.21
C THR A 182 8.84 -23.45 -14.53
N ILE A 183 8.65 -23.27 -13.22
CA ILE A 183 7.81 -24.12 -12.39
C ILE A 183 7.00 -23.24 -11.45
N ASN A 184 5.69 -23.51 -11.37
CA ASN A 184 4.81 -22.87 -10.40
C ASN A 184 4.73 -23.67 -9.10
N GLU A 185 4.86 -22.97 -7.97
CA GLU A 185 4.65 -23.47 -6.60
C GLU A 185 5.23 -24.86 -6.31
N PRO A 186 6.57 -25.01 -6.34
CA PRO A 186 7.24 -26.27 -6.02
C PRO A 186 6.78 -26.91 -4.71
N ILE A 187 6.51 -26.10 -3.68
CA ILE A 187 6.04 -26.55 -2.37
C ILE A 187 4.72 -27.30 -2.42
N ALA A 188 3.79 -26.88 -3.29
CA ALA A 188 2.54 -27.59 -3.47
C ALA A 188 2.80 -28.96 -4.12
N ASP A 189 3.62 -29.01 -5.17
CA ASP A 189 3.89 -30.27 -5.85
C ASP A 189 4.78 -31.22 -5.04
N CYS A 190 5.53 -30.75 -4.05
CA CYS A 190 6.38 -31.59 -3.20
C CYS A 190 5.76 -31.90 -1.83
N ASP A 191 5.43 -30.91 -1.02
CA ASP A 191 4.96 -31.12 0.36
C ASP A 191 3.47 -31.47 0.42
N TRP A 192 2.64 -30.92 -0.47
CA TRP A 192 1.22 -31.31 -0.50
C TRP A 192 1.06 -32.66 -1.20
N TYR A 193 1.62 -32.81 -2.40
CA TYR A 193 1.44 -34.02 -3.20
C TYR A 193 2.19 -35.25 -2.66
N TYR A 194 3.53 -35.16 -2.53
CA TYR A 194 4.34 -36.28 -2.02
C TYR A 194 4.31 -36.38 -0.50
N GLY A 195 4.06 -35.28 0.20
CA GLY A 195 4.06 -35.23 1.67
C GLY A 195 2.74 -35.61 2.33
N GLN A 196 1.60 -35.51 1.63
CA GLN A 196 0.29 -35.96 2.12
C GLN A 196 -0.27 -37.15 1.32
N GLY A 197 0.48 -37.65 0.34
CA GLY A 197 0.17 -38.86 -0.42
C GLY A 197 -1.16 -38.81 -1.16
N VAL A 198 -1.54 -37.63 -1.65
CA VAL A 198 -2.78 -37.40 -2.43
C VAL A 198 -2.88 -38.35 -3.63
N LEU A 199 -1.74 -38.75 -4.22
CA LEU A 199 -1.69 -39.67 -5.35
C LEU A 199 -0.78 -40.89 -5.19
N THR A 200 -0.16 -41.05 -4.01
CA THR A 200 0.63 -42.23 -3.67
C THR A 200 0.35 -42.65 -2.23
N PRO A 201 -0.83 -43.24 -1.95
CA PRO A 201 -1.19 -43.68 -0.60
C PRO A 201 -0.26 -44.76 -0.01
N GLU A 202 0.71 -45.25 -0.78
CA GLU A 202 1.59 -46.37 -0.44
C GLU A 202 3.08 -45.97 -0.27
N ARG A 203 3.44 -44.67 -0.26
CA ARG A 203 4.85 -44.23 -0.17
C ARG A 203 5.17 -43.41 1.08
N GLU A 204 6.42 -43.53 1.52
CA GLU A 204 6.97 -42.89 2.72
C GLU A 204 6.92 -41.35 2.65
N TYR A 205 5.95 -40.79 3.37
CA TYR A 205 5.66 -39.36 3.49
C TYR A 205 6.83 -38.50 4.01
N PHE A 206 7.79 -39.11 4.69
CA PHE A 206 8.85 -38.39 5.42
C PHE A 206 10.07 -38.05 4.55
N VAL A 207 10.22 -38.68 3.38
CA VAL A 207 11.40 -38.51 2.50
C VAL A 207 11.01 -37.95 1.13
N GLY A 208 9.85 -38.36 0.60
CA GLY A 208 9.36 -37.97 -0.73
C GLY A 208 9.41 -36.45 -1.02
N PRO A 209 8.92 -35.58 -0.12
CA PRO A 209 8.96 -34.13 -0.31
C PRO A 209 10.38 -33.57 -0.53
N TYR A 210 11.37 -34.08 0.20
CA TYR A 210 12.75 -33.61 0.09
C TYR A 210 13.44 -34.05 -1.20
N ILE A 211 13.19 -35.28 -1.65
CA ILE A 211 13.68 -35.77 -2.95
C ILE A 211 13.02 -34.97 -4.09
N CYS A 212 11.70 -34.76 -4.02
CA CYS A 212 10.96 -33.93 -4.97
C CYS A 212 11.56 -32.52 -5.04
N ASN A 213 11.75 -31.88 -3.89
CA ASN A 213 12.27 -30.52 -3.81
C ASN A 213 13.66 -30.40 -4.44
N LYS A 214 14.58 -31.33 -4.15
CA LYS A 214 15.92 -31.34 -4.75
C LYS A 214 15.84 -31.46 -6.27
N ASN A 215 15.09 -32.44 -6.77
CA ASN A 215 14.99 -32.71 -8.22
C ASN A 215 14.30 -31.57 -8.98
N LEU A 216 13.32 -30.92 -8.35
CA LEU A 216 12.62 -29.78 -8.92
C LEU A 216 13.55 -28.57 -9.05
N LEU A 217 14.36 -28.27 -8.03
CA LEU A 217 15.37 -27.21 -8.09
C LEU A 217 16.43 -27.48 -9.17
N LEU A 218 16.86 -28.75 -9.31
CA LEU A 218 17.75 -29.16 -10.41
C LEU A 218 17.08 -29.00 -11.79
N ALA A 219 15.78 -29.31 -11.90
CA ALA A 219 15.02 -29.16 -13.14
C ALA A 219 14.89 -27.68 -13.55
N HIS A 220 14.55 -26.81 -12.60
CA HIS A 220 14.55 -25.36 -12.80
C HIS A 220 15.92 -24.86 -13.27
N ALA A 221 16.99 -25.23 -12.56
CA ALA A 221 18.34 -24.79 -12.90
C ALA A 221 18.73 -25.24 -14.32
N LYS A 222 18.48 -26.50 -14.68
CA LYS A 222 18.76 -27.00 -16.03
C LYS A 222 17.96 -26.25 -17.10
N ALA A 223 16.67 -26.00 -16.87
CA ALA A 223 15.85 -25.21 -17.80
C ALA A 223 16.36 -23.76 -17.94
N TYR A 224 16.79 -23.13 -16.84
CA TYR A 224 17.43 -21.81 -16.87
C TYR A 224 18.71 -21.83 -17.71
N HIS A 225 19.59 -22.81 -17.51
CA HIS A 225 20.83 -22.94 -18.29
C HIS A 225 20.57 -23.22 -19.76
N VAL A 226 19.54 -24.01 -20.11
CA VAL A 226 19.10 -24.17 -21.51
C VAL A 226 18.74 -22.82 -22.11
N TYR A 227 17.94 -22.01 -21.40
CA TYR A 227 17.60 -20.67 -21.90
C TYR A 227 18.82 -19.78 -22.04
N ASP A 228 19.64 -19.69 -20.99
CA ASP A 228 20.81 -18.83 -20.91
C ASP A 228 21.84 -19.12 -22.02
N GLN A 229 22.09 -20.41 -22.27
CA GLN A 229 23.11 -20.86 -23.20
C GLN A 229 22.64 -20.90 -24.66
N GLU A 230 21.38 -21.28 -24.89
CA GLU A 230 20.89 -21.58 -26.25
C GLU A 230 19.98 -20.47 -26.81
N PHE A 231 19.27 -19.71 -25.97
CA PHE A 231 18.17 -18.84 -26.41
C PHE A 231 18.33 -17.37 -26.02
N ARG A 232 18.97 -17.06 -24.89
CA ARG A 232 19.00 -15.69 -24.31
C ARG A 232 19.59 -14.67 -25.27
N TYR A 233 20.67 -15.02 -25.99
CA TYR A 233 21.33 -14.12 -26.94
C TYR A 233 20.38 -13.61 -28.03
N ASN A 234 19.53 -14.48 -28.59
CA ASN A 234 18.61 -14.11 -29.67
C ASN A 234 17.27 -13.56 -29.15
N ASN A 235 16.82 -14.05 -28.00
CA ASN A 235 15.46 -13.80 -27.53
C ASN A 235 15.35 -12.69 -26.48
N ASN A 236 16.43 -12.40 -25.74
CA ASN A 236 16.51 -11.34 -24.72
C ASN A 236 15.35 -11.34 -23.70
N GLY A 237 14.90 -12.52 -23.28
CA GLY A 237 13.90 -12.66 -22.22
C GLY A 237 14.52 -12.96 -20.85
N LYS A 238 13.63 -13.05 -19.85
CA LYS A 238 13.93 -13.31 -18.44
C LYS A 238 13.31 -14.64 -18.00
N VAL A 239 13.99 -15.36 -17.12
CA VAL A 239 13.57 -16.66 -16.58
C VAL A 239 13.66 -16.67 -15.06
N SER A 240 12.63 -17.19 -14.41
CA SER A 240 12.60 -17.43 -12.96
C SER A 240 11.74 -18.64 -12.59
N ILE A 241 11.51 -18.85 -11.31
CA ILE A 241 10.60 -19.84 -10.70
C ILE A 241 9.62 -19.11 -9.79
N ALA A 242 8.33 -19.49 -9.83
CA ALA A 242 7.30 -18.87 -9.00
C ALA A 242 7.06 -19.70 -7.74
N ASN A 243 7.28 -19.11 -6.56
CA ASN A 243 7.12 -19.79 -5.28
C ASN A 243 5.88 -19.30 -4.52
N ASN A 244 5.18 -20.22 -3.84
CA ASN A 244 4.09 -19.87 -2.91
C ASN A 244 4.67 -19.45 -1.57
N LEU A 245 4.56 -18.17 -1.23
CA LEU A 245 5.19 -17.59 -0.06
C LEU A 245 4.13 -17.14 0.94
N MET A 246 3.76 -18.06 1.84
CA MET A 246 2.91 -17.75 2.98
C MET A 246 3.73 -17.04 4.05
N TRP A 247 3.35 -15.80 4.38
CA TRP A 247 4.04 -15.07 5.44
C TRP A 247 3.79 -15.73 6.80
N LEU A 248 4.87 -15.91 7.57
CA LEU A 248 4.83 -16.49 8.91
C LEU A 248 5.15 -15.41 9.94
N LYS A 249 4.15 -15.08 10.75
CA LYS A 249 4.21 -14.10 11.83
C LYS A 249 4.50 -14.80 13.16
N PRO A 250 5.38 -14.25 14.03
CA PRO A 250 5.61 -14.82 15.35
C PRO A 250 4.37 -14.70 16.25
N TYR A 251 4.18 -15.68 17.14
CA TYR A 251 3.09 -15.67 18.11
C TYR A 251 3.19 -14.52 19.12
N SER A 252 4.41 -14.15 19.51
CA SER A 252 4.67 -13.00 20.36
C SER A 252 5.94 -12.27 19.94
N ASN A 253 6.17 -11.07 20.49
CA ASN A 253 7.38 -10.29 20.22
C ASN A 253 8.62 -10.78 21.02
N SER A 254 8.60 -12.01 21.54
CA SER A 254 9.76 -12.59 22.22
C SER A 254 10.82 -13.01 21.21
N THR A 255 12.09 -12.88 21.56
CA THR A 255 13.18 -13.34 20.69
C THR A 255 13.10 -14.84 20.41
N GLU A 256 12.65 -15.65 21.39
CA GLU A 256 12.47 -17.09 21.21
C GLU A 256 11.42 -17.41 20.14
N ASP A 257 10.27 -16.73 20.16
CA ASP A 257 9.23 -16.94 19.16
C ASP A 257 9.65 -16.42 17.78
N GLU A 258 10.43 -15.33 17.71
CA GLU A 258 10.97 -14.85 16.44
C GLU A 258 11.98 -15.82 15.84
N ASP A 259 12.94 -16.32 16.63
CA ASP A 259 13.94 -17.30 16.17
C ASP A 259 13.26 -18.61 15.71
N PHE A 260 12.24 -19.06 16.45
CA PHE A 260 11.43 -20.22 16.08
C PHE A 260 10.64 -19.99 14.79
N THR A 261 10.09 -18.79 14.62
CA THR A 261 9.35 -18.39 13.40
C THR A 261 10.28 -18.26 12.22
N GLU A 262 11.49 -17.74 12.40
CA GLU A 262 12.49 -17.64 11.33
C GLU A 262 12.91 -19.04 10.85
N ALA A 263 13.12 -19.99 11.77
CA ALA A 263 13.30 -21.39 11.39
C ALA A 263 12.12 -21.90 10.54
N ALA A 264 10.88 -21.62 10.95
CA ALA A 264 9.70 -21.99 10.18
C ALA A 264 9.65 -21.32 8.79
N ARG A 265 10.06 -20.05 8.66
CA ARG A 265 10.18 -19.36 7.37
C ARG A 265 11.22 -20.03 6.48
N GLN A 266 12.35 -20.46 7.04
CA GLN A 266 13.36 -21.19 6.26
C GLN A 266 12.85 -22.57 5.78
N PHE A 267 12.00 -23.26 6.55
CA PHE A 267 11.41 -24.54 6.14
C PHE A 267 10.39 -24.41 4.99
N ILE A 268 9.51 -23.41 5.06
CA ILE A 268 8.44 -23.20 4.08
C ILE A 268 8.90 -22.38 2.88
N THR A 269 9.57 -21.26 3.12
CA THR A 269 10.04 -20.34 2.08
C THR A 269 11.49 -20.65 1.70
N GLY A 270 12.40 -20.60 2.68
CA GLY A 270 13.85 -20.69 2.44
C GLY A 270 14.28 -21.96 1.70
N ARG A 271 13.65 -23.11 1.97
CA ARG A 271 13.96 -24.39 1.33
C ARG A 271 13.77 -24.35 -0.20
N TYR A 272 12.88 -23.50 -0.70
CA TYR A 272 12.61 -23.33 -2.13
C TYR A 272 13.28 -22.11 -2.74
N THR A 273 13.65 -21.11 -1.93
CA THR A 273 14.24 -19.86 -2.41
C THR A 273 15.75 -19.81 -2.18
N HIS A 274 16.25 -20.20 -1.01
CA HIS A 274 17.66 -20.09 -0.65
C HIS A 274 18.62 -20.76 -1.65
N PRO A 275 18.38 -21.99 -2.15
CA PRO A 275 19.30 -22.63 -3.08
C PRO A 275 19.53 -21.83 -4.38
N ILE A 276 18.54 -21.04 -4.80
CA ILE A 276 18.55 -20.26 -6.06
C ILE A 276 19.02 -18.83 -5.81
N PHE A 277 18.44 -18.15 -4.81
CA PHE A 277 18.55 -16.70 -4.64
C PHE A 277 19.67 -16.26 -3.68
N SER A 278 20.17 -17.14 -2.80
CA SER A 278 21.25 -16.79 -1.88
C SER A 278 22.62 -16.75 -2.58
N LYS A 279 23.59 -16.08 -1.97
CA LYS A 279 24.96 -16.00 -2.49
C LYS A 279 25.73 -17.30 -2.25
N GLU A 280 25.31 -18.07 -1.26
CA GLU A 280 25.92 -19.31 -0.82
C GLU A 280 25.39 -20.49 -1.65
N GLY A 281 24.09 -20.47 -1.99
CA GLY A 281 23.36 -21.63 -2.52
C GLY A 281 23.20 -22.73 -1.46
N GLY A 282 22.76 -23.91 -1.89
CA GLY A 282 22.52 -25.04 -0.99
C GLY A 282 21.32 -24.84 -0.06
N TRP A 283 21.11 -25.79 0.85
CA TRP A 283 20.00 -25.72 1.82
C TRP A 283 20.24 -24.63 2.87
N PRO A 284 19.18 -24.01 3.43
CA PRO A 284 19.33 -23.22 4.63
C PRO A 284 19.90 -24.07 5.78
N ALA A 285 20.92 -23.56 6.49
CA ALA A 285 21.62 -24.31 7.54
C ALA A 285 20.66 -24.86 8.62
N VAL A 286 19.71 -24.03 9.07
CA VAL A 286 18.71 -24.44 10.08
C VAL A 286 17.84 -25.62 9.62
N VAL A 287 17.53 -25.70 8.32
CA VAL A 287 16.75 -26.81 7.74
C VAL A 287 17.60 -28.07 7.71
N GLU A 288 18.84 -27.97 7.22
CA GLU A 288 19.76 -29.11 7.14
C GLU A 288 20.06 -29.71 8.52
N GLU A 289 20.41 -28.87 9.49
CA GLU A 289 20.72 -29.28 10.86
C GLU A 289 19.50 -29.91 11.56
N THR A 290 18.32 -29.28 11.43
CA THR A 290 17.10 -29.77 12.07
C THR A 290 16.67 -31.11 11.46
N VAL A 291 16.65 -31.23 10.13
CA VAL A 291 16.23 -32.49 9.49
C VAL A 291 17.24 -33.59 9.78
N ALA A 292 18.54 -33.32 9.81
CA ALA A 292 19.54 -34.33 10.18
C ALA A 292 19.36 -34.81 11.62
N LYS A 293 19.09 -33.89 12.56
CA LYS A 293 18.80 -34.23 13.97
C LYS A 293 17.55 -35.10 14.08
N VAL A 294 16.44 -34.67 13.48
CA VAL A 294 15.15 -35.40 13.54
C VAL A 294 15.25 -36.75 12.83
N SER A 295 15.98 -36.84 11.71
CA SER A 295 16.23 -38.10 11.01
C SER A 295 16.95 -39.12 11.92
N LYS A 296 17.97 -38.67 12.65
CA LYS A 296 18.68 -39.51 13.63
C LYS A 296 17.79 -39.96 14.78
N GLU A 297 16.95 -39.07 15.31
CA GLU A 297 15.96 -39.39 16.37
C GLU A 297 14.92 -40.41 15.90
N GLN A 298 14.58 -40.39 14.61
CA GLN A 298 13.68 -41.34 13.96
C GLN A 298 14.37 -42.66 13.55
N GLY A 299 15.69 -42.78 13.74
CA GLY A 299 16.44 -44.00 13.45
C GLY A 299 16.98 -44.14 12.02
N TYR A 300 16.98 -43.07 11.21
CA TYR A 300 17.64 -43.09 9.91
C TYR A 300 19.17 -42.99 10.07
N GLU A 301 19.92 -43.75 9.26
CA GLU A 301 21.38 -43.70 9.25
C GLU A 301 21.92 -42.40 8.61
N GLU A 302 21.16 -41.85 7.66
CA GLU A 302 21.46 -40.61 6.94
C GLU A 302 20.31 -39.61 7.06
N SER A 303 20.57 -38.33 6.76
CA SER A 303 19.52 -37.31 6.74
C SER A 303 18.48 -37.61 5.66
N ARG A 304 17.19 -37.45 5.99
CA ARG A 304 16.10 -37.53 5.01
C ARG A 304 16.12 -36.40 3.98
N LEU A 305 16.80 -35.28 4.28
CA LEU A 305 17.04 -34.19 3.34
C LEU A 305 18.29 -34.53 2.50
N PRO A 306 18.16 -34.83 1.19
CA PRO A 306 19.30 -35.18 0.38
C PRO A 306 20.26 -34.01 0.24
N ALA A 307 21.53 -34.21 0.60
CA ALA A 307 22.56 -33.18 0.49
C ALA A 307 22.75 -32.74 -0.97
N PHE A 308 23.03 -31.47 -1.19
CA PHE A 308 23.51 -30.99 -2.48
C PHE A 308 25.00 -31.28 -2.64
N THR A 309 25.39 -31.77 -3.81
CA THR A 309 26.81 -31.81 -4.19
C THR A 309 27.30 -30.40 -4.50
N GLN A 310 28.62 -30.20 -4.55
CA GLN A 310 29.17 -28.89 -4.91
C GLN A 310 28.79 -28.49 -6.35
N GLU A 311 28.66 -29.48 -7.23
CA GLU A 311 28.16 -29.35 -8.59
C GLU A 311 26.69 -28.93 -8.61
N ASP A 312 25.84 -29.55 -7.76
CA ASP A 312 24.43 -29.16 -7.65
C ASP A 312 24.29 -27.70 -7.19
N ILE A 313 25.04 -27.30 -6.15
CA ILE A 313 25.03 -25.92 -5.63
C ILE A 313 25.43 -24.95 -6.73
N LYS A 314 26.51 -25.26 -7.47
CA LYS A 314 26.98 -24.41 -8.57
C LYS A 314 25.97 -24.32 -9.71
N LEU A 315 25.25 -25.41 -9.99
CA LEU A 315 24.25 -25.46 -11.04
C LEU A 315 23.02 -24.60 -10.70
N ILE A 316 22.54 -24.66 -9.45
CA ILE A 316 21.29 -24.02 -9.00
C ILE A 316 21.48 -22.56 -8.60
N ARG A 317 22.59 -22.24 -7.92
CA ARG A 317 22.78 -20.90 -7.38
C ARG A 317 22.82 -19.85 -8.48
N GLY A 318 21.99 -18.83 -8.37
CA GLY A 318 21.95 -17.69 -9.29
C GLY A 318 21.16 -17.94 -10.57
N THR A 319 20.36 -19.00 -10.65
CA THR A 319 19.53 -19.29 -11.85
C THR A 319 18.23 -18.49 -11.88
N PHE A 320 18.31 -17.18 -11.74
CA PHE A 320 17.13 -16.30 -11.76
C PHE A 320 17.46 -14.94 -12.40
N ASP A 321 16.49 -14.37 -13.09
CA ASP A 321 16.58 -13.00 -13.62
C ASP A 321 15.70 -12.01 -12.84
N TYR A 322 14.75 -12.52 -12.07
CA TYR A 322 13.83 -11.80 -11.18
C TYR A 322 13.27 -12.79 -10.14
N PHE A 323 12.56 -12.31 -9.14
CA PHE A 323 11.92 -13.11 -8.11
C PHE A 323 10.40 -13.17 -8.36
N ALA A 324 9.89 -14.34 -8.74
CA ALA A 324 8.45 -14.55 -8.92
C ALA A 324 7.80 -15.05 -7.62
N MET A 325 6.78 -14.34 -7.15
CA MET A 325 6.14 -14.59 -5.86
C MET A 325 4.63 -14.78 -6.02
N ASN A 326 4.12 -15.92 -5.55
CA ASN A 326 2.71 -16.13 -5.29
C ASN A 326 2.45 -15.88 -3.81
N HIS A 327 1.40 -15.11 -3.48
CA HIS A 327 1.06 -14.80 -2.10
C HIS A 327 -0.43 -14.59 -1.93
N TYR A 328 -1.00 -15.25 -0.91
CA TYR A 328 -2.45 -15.24 -0.66
C TYR A 328 -2.81 -14.92 0.78
N THR A 329 -2.00 -15.36 1.73
CA THR A 329 -2.35 -15.39 3.15
C THR A 329 -1.12 -15.46 4.05
N SER A 330 -1.34 -15.46 5.35
CA SER A 330 -0.32 -15.55 6.39
C SER A 330 -0.74 -16.51 7.49
N ARG A 331 0.19 -16.91 8.35
CA ARG A 331 -0.06 -17.73 9.54
C ARG A 331 0.74 -17.23 10.73
N VAL A 332 0.25 -17.51 11.93
CA VAL A 332 0.96 -17.29 13.18
C VAL A 332 1.67 -18.59 13.57
N VAL A 333 2.98 -18.54 13.80
CA VAL A 333 3.76 -19.71 14.19
C VAL A 333 3.78 -19.84 15.70
N ARG A 334 3.42 -21.02 16.20
CA ARG A 334 3.49 -21.34 17.63
C ARG A 334 3.82 -22.81 17.88
N LYS A 335 4.21 -23.12 19.10
CA LYS A 335 4.35 -24.51 19.56
C LYS A 335 2.97 -25.17 19.78
N PRO A 336 2.85 -26.50 19.62
CA PRO A 336 1.65 -27.26 19.95
C PRO A 336 1.25 -27.11 21.41
N ARG A 337 -0.05 -27.10 21.69
CA ARG A 337 -0.56 -27.13 23.06
C ARG A 337 -0.68 -28.59 23.54
N PRO A 338 -0.54 -28.85 24.86
CA PRO A 338 -0.69 -30.21 25.37
C PRO A 338 -2.06 -30.81 25.01
N SER A 339 -2.06 -32.00 24.41
CA SER A 339 -3.28 -32.72 23.96
C SER A 339 -4.10 -32.02 22.87
N GLU A 340 -3.50 -31.08 22.13
CA GLU A 340 -4.14 -30.46 20.96
C GLU A 340 -4.19 -31.44 19.79
N ASP A 341 -5.37 -31.62 19.21
CA ASP A 341 -5.53 -32.36 17.96
C ASP A 341 -5.28 -31.42 16.79
N ILE A 342 -4.18 -31.62 16.08
CA ILE A 342 -3.70 -30.74 15.01
C ILE A 342 -3.80 -31.50 13.69
N VAL A 343 -4.55 -30.93 12.75
CA VAL A 343 -4.53 -31.41 11.36
C VAL A 343 -3.12 -31.19 10.80
N LYS A 344 -2.41 -32.27 10.49
CA LYS A 344 -1.05 -32.21 9.95
C LYS A 344 -1.10 -32.01 8.44
N SER A 345 -1.03 -30.76 8.01
CA SER A 345 -0.96 -30.37 6.60
C SER A 345 0.11 -29.30 6.38
N VAL A 346 0.56 -29.13 5.13
CA VAL A 346 1.55 -28.11 4.75
C VAL A 346 1.10 -26.68 5.10
N PHE A 347 -0.20 -26.44 5.24
CA PHE A 347 -0.76 -25.13 5.58
C PHE A 347 -1.00 -24.91 7.09
N SER A 348 -0.83 -25.94 7.91
CA SER A 348 -1.17 -25.93 9.33
C SER A 348 -0.06 -26.45 10.25
N TYR A 349 0.94 -27.15 9.73
CA TYR A 349 1.95 -27.81 10.56
C TYR A 349 3.26 -28.12 9.83
N ILE A 350 4.40 -27.86 10.50
CA ILE A 350 5.75 -28.24 10.05
C ILE A 350 6.26 -29.34 10.97
N SER A 351 6.31 -30.58 10.47
CA SER A 351 6.59 -31.76 11.29
C SER A 351 7.99 -31.78 11.89
N ASP A 352 9.02 -31.39 11.14
CA ASP A 352 10.41 -31.45 11.61
C ASP A 352 10.75 -30.35 12.64
N LEU A 353 9.98 -29.26 12.68
CA LEU A 353 10.10 -28.22 13.70
C LEU A 353 9.12 -28.39 14.86
N ASP A 354 8.17 -29.33 14.75
CA ASP A 354 7.00 -29.40 15.63
C ASP A 354 6.30 -28.02 15.75
N ALA A 355 6.09 -27.34 14.61
CA ALA A 355 5.54 -25.99 14.57
C ALA A 355 4.11 -25.97 14.03
N VAL A 356 3.20 -25.33 14.77
CA VAL A 356 1.81 -25.11 14.33
C VAL A 356 1.73 -23.79 13.59
N LEU A 357 1.13 -23.84 12.39
CA LEU A 357 0.83 -22.67 11.56
C LEU A 357 -0.64 -22.31 11.80
N ASP A 358 -0.86 -21.49 12.82
CA ASP A 358 -2.19 -21.14 13.29
C ASP A 358 -2.75 -19.91 12.56
N ILE A 359 -4.06 -19.72 12.70
CA ILE A 359 -4.77 -18.56 12.20
C ILE A 359 -5.01 -17.61 13.38
N ASP A 360 -4.63 -16.35 13.22
CA ASP A 360 -5.00 -15.33 14.20
C ASP A 360 -6.54 -15.13 14.18
N PRO A 361 -7.25 -15.32 15.31
CA PRO A 361 -8.70 -15.19 15.36
C PRO A 361 -9.18 -13.75 15.05
N ASP A 362 -8.33 -12.74 15.25
CA ASP A 362 -8.66 -11.34 14.99
C ASP A 362 -8.58 -10.98 13.49
N TRP A 363 -8.03 -11.86 12.64
CA TRP A 363 -7.96 -11.62 11.20
C TRP A 363 -9.33 -11.82 10.51
N PRO A 364 -9.74 -10.87 9.65
CA PRO A 364 -11.00 -10.95 8.94
C PRO A 364 -11.09 -12.25 8.13
N PHE A 365 -12.29 -12.84 8.17
CA PHE A 365 -12.57 -14.12 7.53
C PHE A 365 -12.88 -13.93 6.04
N GLY A 366 -12.29 -14.78 5.20
CA GLY A 366 -12.62 -15.02 3.80
C GLY A 366 -12.38 -16.50 3.47
N TYR A 367 -12.32 -16.89 2.18
CA TYR A 367 -11.91 -18.27 1.82
C TYR A 367 -10.52 -18.62 2.40
N SER A 368 -9.62 -17.64 2.41
CA SER A 368 -8.42 -17.61 3.26
C SER A 368 -8.50 -16.45 4.24
N LYS A 369 -7.77 -16.54 5.36
CA LYS A 369 -7.65 -15.46 6.33
C LYS A 369 -6.82 -14.32 5.75
N ILE A 370 -7.35 -13.12 5.83
CA ILE A 370 -6.82 -11.95 5.14
C ILE A 370 -5.88 -11.20 6.09
N TYR A 371 -4.60 -11.12 5.74
CA TYR A 371 -3.59 -10.32 6.43
C TYR A 371 -2.75 -9.55 5.41
N PRO A 372 -3.26 -8.40 4.90
CA PRO A 372 -2.63 -7.69 3.80
C PRO A 372 -1.18 -7.27 4.10
N GLN A 373 -0.86 -6.95 5.36
CA GLN A 373 0.50 -6.60 5.77
C GLN A 373 1.51 -7.73 5.51
N GLY A 374 1.05 -8.99 5.48
CA GLY A 374 1.89 -10.15 5.23
C GLY A 374 2.59 -10.13 3.88
N ILE A 375 1.98 -9.58 2.82
CA ILE A 375 2.64 -9.51 1.50
C ILE A 375 3.86 -8.59 1.57
N ARG A 376 3.73 -7.47 2.28
CA ARG A 376 4.77 -6.47 2.44
C ARG A 376 5.88 -6.99 3.35
N GLU A 377 5.53 -7.61 4.46
CA GLU A 377 6.50 -8.23 5.37
C GLU A 377 7.29 -9.37 4.67
N GLN A 378 6.61 -10.16 3.83
CA GLN A 378 7.25 -11.21 3.04
C GLN A 378 8.22 -10.65 1.99
N MET A 379 7.85 -9.58 1.30
CA MET A 379 8.73 -8.89 0.34
C MET A 379 9.95 -8.26 1.02
N LEU A 380 9.77 -7.68 2.21
CA LEU A 380 10.87 -7.16 3.03
C LEU A 380 11.81 -8.26 3.48
N TRP A 381 11.27 -9.41 3.91
CA TRP A 381 12.09 -10.56 4.26
C TRP A 381 12.89 -11.06 3.05
N ILE A 382 12.29 -11.14 1.86
CA ILE A 382 12.99 -11.52 0.62
C ILE A 382 14.14 -10.54 0.32
N ALA A 383 13.87 -9.24 0.40
CA ALA A 383 14.89 -8.20 0.19
C ALA A 383 16.03 -8.30 1.22
N GLU A 384 15.72 -8.63 2.48
CA GLU A 384 16.71 -8.82 3.52
C GLU A 384 17.56 -10.09 3.32
N GLN A 385 16.95 -11.19 2.88
CA GLN A 385 17.65 -12.46 2.66
C GLN A 385 18.48 -12.47 1.37
N TYR A 386 17.97 -11.89 0.28
CA TYR A 386 18.52 -12.09 -1.07
C TYR A 386 19.00 -10.80 -1.75
N GLY A 387 18.74 -9.63 -1.15
CA GLY A 387 19.24 -8.34 -1.61
C GLY A 387 18.11 -7.36 -1.96
N GLU A 388 18.31 -6.08 -1.62
CA GLU A 388 17.30 -5.03 -1.75
C GLU A 388 16.95 -4.70 -3.21
N ASP A 389 17.89 -4.90 -4.14
CA ASP A 389 17.71 -4.57 -5.56
C ASP A 389 16.98 -5.66 -6.36
N ILE A 390 16.59 -6.77 -5.71
CA ILE A 390 15.95 -7.89 -6.39
C ILE A 390 14.60 -7.45 -6.99
N GLU A 391 14.45 -7.67 -8.30
CA GLU A 391 13.20 -7.40 -9.00
C GLU A 391 12.15 -8.44 -8.58
N ILE A 392 10.99 -8.01 -8.06
CA ILE A 392 9.90 -8.89 -7.64
C ILE A 392 8.71 -8.74 -8.60
N LEU A 393 8.24 -9.86 -9.14
CA LEU A 393 6.97 -9.94 -9.85
C LEU A 393 5.99 -10.76 -9.00
N ILE A 394 4.88 -10.15 -8.59
CA ILE A 394 3.80 -10.89 -7.94
C ILE A 394 3.06 -11.66 -9.03
N THR A 395 3.23 -12.98 -9.06
CA THR A 395 2.74 -13.86 -10.13
C THR A 395 1.37 -14.47 -9.83
N GLU A 396 0.96 -14.49 -8.56
CA GLU A 396 -0.41 -14.80 -8.11
C GLU A 396 -0.75 -14.07 -6.81
N ASN A 397 -1.91 -13.40 -6.79
CA ASN A 397 -2.59 -12.94 -5.58
C ASN A 397 -4.09 -12.92 -5.87
N GLY A 398 -4.89 -13.59 -5.05
CA GLY A 398 -6.28 -13.87 -5.39
C GLY A 398 -7.19 -14.08 -4.19
N TYR A 399 -8.49 -13.92 -4.42
CA TYR A 399 -9.52 -14.12 -3.41
C TYR A 399 -10.65 -14.99 -3.95
N SER A 400 -10.92 -16.09 -3.24
CA SER A 400 -12.05 -16.96 -3.53
C SER A 400 -13.25 -16.64 -2.64
N ASN A 401 -14.44 -16.79 -3.20
CA ASN A 401 -15.69 -16.88 -2.47
C ASN A 401 -16.35 -18.25 -2.75
N GLY A 402 -17.08 -18.78 -1.77
CA GLY A 402 -17.76 -20.09 -1.88
C GLY A 402 -19.09 -20.04 -2.65
N GLY A 403 -19.20 -19.28 -3.74
CA GLY A 403 -20.42 -19.17 -4.54
C GLY A 403 -20.38 -18.15 -5.68
N SER A 404 -21.33 -18.26 -6.61
CA SER A 404 -21.54 -17.27 -7.69
C SER A 404 -22.15 -15.99 -7.11
N LEU A 405 -21.33 -14.94 -7.02
CA LEU A 405 -21.79 -13.60 -6.68
C LEU A 405 -21.14 -12.62 -7.65
N LEU A 406 -21.92 -12.13 -8.62
CA LEU A 406 -21.47 -11.05 -9.51
C LEU A 406 -21.14 -9.77 -8.71
N ASP A 407 -21.79 -9.58 -7.56
CA ASP A 407 -21.47 -8.57 -6.56
C ASP A 407 -20.50 -9.12 -5.50
N ASP A 408 -19.21 -8.95 -5.74
CA ASP A 408 -18.10 -9.52 -4.97
C ASP A 408 -17.24 -8.44 -4.28
N ASP A 409 -17.86 -7.63 -3.42
CA ASP A 409 -17.19 -6.52 -2.71
C ASP A 409 -15.99 -6.98 -1.87
N ASP A 410 -16.04 -8.18 -1.29
CA ASP A 410 -14.92 -8.74 -0.51
C ASP A 410 -13.65 -8.92 -1.35
N ARG A 411 -13.81 -9.27 -2.63
CA ARG A 411 -12.68 -9.37 -3.56
C ARG A 411 -12.09 -8.00 -3.89
N ILE A 412 -12.94 -6.97 -4.01
CA ILE A 412 -12.49 -5.59 -4.20
C ILE A 412 -11.70 -5.12 -2.99
N PHE A 413 -12.20 -5.37 -1.78
CA PHE A 413 -11.48 -5.03 -0.55
C PHE A 413 -10.16 -5.79 -0.44
N PHE A 414 -10.13 -7.08 -0.77
CA PHE A 414 -8.89 -7.84 -0.81
C PHE A 414 -7.86 -7.22 -1.76
N VAL A 415 -8.23 -6.99 -3.03
CA VAL A 415 -7.31 -6.43 -4.03
C VAL A 415 -6.78 -5.06 -3.60
N ARG A 416 -7.68 -4.18 -3.15
CA ARG A 416 -7.31 -2.86 -2.66
C ARG A 416 -6.34 -2.95 -1.48
N ASP A 417 -6.70 -3.70 -0.44
CA ASP A 417 -5.94 -3.74 0.80
C ASP A 417 -4.54 -4.36 0.59
N TYR A 418 -4.40 -5.38 -0.27
CA TYR A 418 -3.09 -5.95 -0.63
C TYR A 418 -2.26 -5.02 -1.51
N LEU A 419 -2.87 -4.33 -2.47
CA LEU A 419 -2.17 -3.37 -3.33
C LEU A 419 -1.75 -2.10 -2.57
N GLU A 420 -2.52 -1.65 -1.58
CA GLU A 420 -2.11 -0.58 -0.66
C GLU A 420 -0.80 -0.93 0.06
N GLN A 421 -0.60 -2.21 0.40
CA GLN A 421 0.65 -2.71 1.00
C GLN A 421 1.76 -2.97 -0.04
N GLY A 422 1.38 -3.32 -1.28
CA GLY A 422 2.29 -3.68 -2.37
C GLY A 422 2.81 -2.52 -3.23
N ALA A 423 2.22 -1.32 -3.10
CA ALA A 423 2.66 -0.11 -3.81
C ALA A 423 3.97 0.45 -3.21
N THR A 424 5.06 -0.29 -3.35
CA THR A 424 6.40 0.19 -3.00
C THR A 424 6.98 0.96 -4.18
N ARG A 425 7.22 2.27 -3.96
CA ARG A 425 7.81 3.29 -4.85
C ARG A 425 6.83 4.19 -5.62
N VAL A 426 6.63 5.39 -5.07
CA VAL A 426 6.12 6.58 -5.77
C VAL A 426 7.29 7.55 -6.00
N PRO A 427 7.71 7.82 -7.24
CA PRO A 427 8.54 8.99 -7.52
C PRO A 427 7.65 10.22 -7.71
N ASP A 428 7.69 11.16 -6.76
CA ASP A 428 6.97 12.45 -6.83
C ASP A 428 7.70 13.48 -7.73
N VAL A 429 7.85 13.17 -9.03
CA VAL A 429 8.40 14.04 -10.11
C VAL A 429 9.92 13.89 -10.37
N ASP A 430 10.27 13.66 -11.65
CA ASP A 430 11.61 13.37 -12.19
C ASP A 430 12.70 14.45 -11.93
N THR A 431 12.38 15.57 -11.28
CA THR A 431 13.34 16.68 -11.06
C THR A 431 13.42 17.19 -9.61
N HIS A 432 12.79 16.53 -8.63
CA HIS A 432 12.81 17.02 -7.25
C HIS A 432 13.97 16.41 -6.44
N THR A 433 14.79 17.25 -5.80
CA THR A 433 15.83 16.83 -4.83
C THR A 433 15.38 17.11 -3.40
N ALA A 434 15.48 16.12 -2.52
CA ALA A 434 15.04 16.19 -1.11
C ALA A 434 15.90 17.11 -0.22
N ASN A 435 15.26 17.66 0.83
CA ASN A 435 15.85 18.45 1.92
C ASN A 435 15.33 17.90 3.28
N CYS A 436 16.18 17.89 4.31
CA CYS A 436 15.97 17.25 5.61
C CYS A 436 15.43 18.16 6.74
N LEU A 437 14.81 19.31 6.47
CA LEU A 437 14.52 20.34 7.49
C LEU A 437 13.10 20.90 7.55
N ASP A 438 12.07 20.16 7.17
CA ASP A 438 10.70 20.65 7.35
C ASP A 438 10.19 20.43 8.79
N LEU A 439 10.77 21.18 9.73
CA LEU A 439 10.26 21.42 11.09
C LEU A 439 9.75 22.86 11.22
N LEU A 440 8.71 23.05 12.03
CA LEU A 440 8.03 24.32 12.33
C LEU A 440 9.01 25.52 12.46
N LEU A 441 8.98 26.40 11.47
CA LEU A 441 9.74 27.65 11.47
C LEU A 441 8.93 28.76 12.17
N THR A 442 9.53 29.38 13.19
CA THR A 442 9.10 30.69 13.74
C THR A 442 10.24 31.68 13.57
N THR A 443 9.93 32.92 13.19
CA THR A 443 10.94 33.96 12.93
C THR A 443 11.36 34.75 14.16
N ASP A 444 10.82 34.43 15.35
CA ASP A 444 11.19 35.10 16.61
C ASP A 444 11.25 34.08 17.78
N PRO A 445 12.32 33.27 17.86
CA PRO A 445 12.45 32.14 18.79
C PRO A 445 12.59 32.58 20.25
N ASP A 446 13.13 33.78 20.51
CA ASP A 446 13.33 34.33 21.86
C ASP A 446 12.01 34.67 22.58
N ARG A 447 10.89 34.68 21.84
CA ARG A 447 9.53 34.87 22.36
C ARG A 447 8.86 33.60 22.84
N TYR A 448 9.57 32.48 22.96
CA TYR A 448 9.01 31.23 23.46
C TYR A 448 9.92 30.66 24.55
N SER A 449 9.39 30.49 25.76
CA SER A 449 10.05 29.68 26.77
C SER A 449 9.72 28.21 26.51
N VAL A 450 10.74 27.45 26.14
CA VAL A 450 10.63 26.01 25.92
C VAL A 450 11.15 25.32 27.17
N SER A 451 10.30 24.52 27.80
CA SER A 451 10.64 23.73 28.99
C SER A 451 10.44 22.26 28.70
N ILE A 452 11.44 21.46 29.06
CA ILE A 452 11.39 20.02 28.88
C ILE A 452 10.93 19.41 30.20
N CYS A 453 9.78 18.74 30.17
CA CYS A 453 9.19 18.03 31.30
C CYS A 453 9.55 16.54 31.24
N SER A 454 9.50 15.88 32.40
CA SER A 454 9.71 14.43 32.47
C SER A 454 8.73 13.68 31.57
N PRO A 455 9.14 12.53 31.01
CA PRO A 455 8.27 11.69 30.18
C PRO A 455 6.95 11.36 30.87
N ILE A 456 5.85 11.33 30.12
CA ILE A 456 4.55 10.95 30.69
C ILE A 456 4.40 9.42 30.60
N GLY A 457 4.27 8.77 31.76
CA GLY A 457 4.09 7.33 31.84
C GLY A 457 5.42 6.58 31.66
N SER A 458 5.41 5.46 30.94
CA SER A 458 6.61 4.64 30.66
C SER A 458 7.34 5.07 29.38
N SER A 459 7.04 6.26 28.85
CA SER A 459 7.79 6.86 27.74
C SER A 459 9.21 7.16 28.20
N ASP A 460 10.18 6.95 27.34
CA ASP A 460 11.57 7.39 27.48
C ASP A 460 11.80 8.77 26.85
N HIS A 461 10.86 9.26 26.05
CA HIS A 461 10.89 10.60 25.48
C HIS A 461 10.43 11.69 26.47
N CYS A 462 11.26 12.73 26.63
CA CYS A 462 10.91 13.91 27.42
C CYS A 462 9.89 14.79 26.70
N LEU A 463 8.97 15.37 27.47
CA LEU A 463 7.89 16.18 26.92
C LEU A 463 8.35 17.62 26.75
N VAL A 464 8.38 18.15 25.53
CA VAL A 464 8.80 19.54 25.28
C VAL A 464 7.58 20.45 25.29
N LYS A 465 7.47 21.32 26.30
CA LYS A 465 6.40 22.32 26.44
C LYS A 465 6.93 23.69 26.02
N SER A 466 6.40 24.23 24.93
CA SER A 466 6.68 25.59 24.47
C SER A 466 5.58 26.55 24.96
N VAL A 467 5.96 27.65 25.60
CA VAL A 467 5.08 28.71 26.09
C VAL A 467 5.56 30.03 25.53
N SER A 468 4.73 30.70 24.72
CA SER A 468 5.08 32.01 24.18
C SER A 468 5.01 33.11 25.25
N VAL A 469 5.90 34.12 25.16
CA VAL A 469 5.84 35.39 25.89
C VAL A 469 4.77 36.32 25.32
N TYR A 470 4.07 35.93 24.26
CA TYR A 470 2.74 36.50 24.01
C TYR A 470 1.86 36.17 25.22
N SER A 471 1.75 37.15 26.12
CA SER A 471 0.45 37.43 26.72
C SER A 471 -0.58 37.31 25.59
N PRO A 472 -1.74 36.69 25.82
CA PRO A 472 -2.82 36.80 24.84
C PRO A 472 -2.92 38.27 24.42
N PRO A 473 -3.45 38.61 23.23
CA PRO A 473 -3.99 39.95 23.09
C PRO A 473 -4.79 40.18 24.37
N ASP A 474 -4.49 41.26 25.12
CA ASP A 474 -5.38 41.74 26.18
C ASP A 474 -6.80 41.46 25.69
N PRO A 475 -7.61 40.61 26.35
CA PRO A 475 -8.74 39.87 25.77
C PRO A 475 -9.65 40.76 24.92
N SER A 476 -9.27 41.01 23.66
CA SER A 476 -9.54 42.30 22.98
C SER A 476 -9.27 43.55 23.87
N PRO A 477 -8.88 44.74 23.34
CA PRO A 477 -9.39 45.94 23.99
C PRO A 477 -10.90 45.73 23.95
N ARG A 478 -11.59 45.56 25.09
CA ARG A 478 -13.04 45.24 25.14
C ARG A 478 -13.74 46.12 24.12
N GLY A 479 -13.97 45.58 22.93
CA GLY A 479 -13.96 46.42 21.73
C GLY A 479 -15.19 47.27 21.78
N THR A 480 -15.05 48.54 22.14
CA THR A 480 -16.18 49.43 22.09
C THR A 480 -16.36 49.83 20.64
N ARG A 481 -17.37 49.27 19.99
CA ARG A 481 -17.80 49.78 18.69
C ARG A 481 -18.46 51.13 18.91
N ARG A 482 -17.91 52.18 18.30
CA ARG A 482 -18.51 53.52 18.30
C ARG A 482 -19.78 53.53 17.45
N VAL A 483 -20.89 53.87 18.09
CA VAL A 483 -22.21 53.98 17.44
C VAL A 483 -22.62 55.44 17.42
N TRP A 484 -22.68 55.98 16.21
CA TRP A 484 -23.08 57.36 15.93
C TRP A 484 -24.61 57.52 15.98
N ARG A 485 -25.09 58.51 16.74
CA ARG A 485 -26.52 58.83 16.89
C ARG A 485 -26.90 59.93 15.91
N TYR A 486 -26.94 59.59 14.63
CA TYR A 486 -27.25 60.52 13.54
C TYR A 486 -28.58 61.30 13.70
N LYS A 487 -29.56 60.75 14.42
CA LYS A 487 -30.83 61.43 14.69
C LYS A 487 -30.71 62.60 15.68
N SER A 488 -29.61 62.67 16.42
CA SER A 488 -29.32 63.69 17.43
C SER A 488 -28.13 64.58 17.04
N ALA A 489 -27.70 64.50 15.78
CA ALA A 489 -26.59 65.29 15.28
C ALA A 489 -26.98 66.76 15.08
N ASP A 490 -26.06 67.67 15.40
CA ASP A 490 -26.12 69.06 14.98
C ASP A 490 -25.65 69.18 13.52
N TRP A 491 -26.59 68.96 12.61
CA TRP A 491 -26.31 68.97 11.18
C TRP A 491 -25.96 70.35 10.64
N ASP A 492 -26.46 71.42 11.24
CA ASP A 492 -26.17 72.79 10.81
C ASP A 492 -24.77 73.22 11.26
N GLY A 493 -24.37 72.86 12.49
CA GLY A 493 -23.01 73.01 12.98
C GLY A 493 -21.99 72.21 12.14
N LEU A 494 -22.31 70.95 11.81
CA LEU A 494 -21.44 70.11 10.97
C LEU A 494 -21.27 70.68 9.55
N ARG A 495 -22.36 71.16 8.94
CA ARG A 495 -22.31 71.81 7.62
C ARG A 495 -21.48 73.10 7.66
N SER A 496 -21.66 73.91 8.70
CA SER A 496 -20.90 75.16 8.87
C SER A 496 -19.41 74.88 9.11
N PHE A 497 -19.09 73.84 9.89
CA PHE A 497 -17.72 73.38 10.11
C PHE A 497 -17.03 73.00 8.80
N PHE A 498 -17.66 72.17 7.97
CA PHE A 498 -17.08 71.78 6.68
C PHE A 498 -17.04 72.94 5.68
N ALA A 499 -18.04 73.83 5.66
CA ALA A 499 -18.03 74.98 4.76
C ALA A 499 -16.91 75.98 5.08
N CYS A 500 -16.56 76.13 6.36
CA CYS A 500 -15.51 77.02 6.82
C CYS A 500 -14.12 76.37 6.94
N TYR A 501 -14.01 75.05 6.70
CA TYR A 501 -12.74 74.33 6.85
C TYR A 501 -11.79 74.66 5.68
N PRO A 502 -10.48 74.95 5.92
CA PRO A 502 -9.55 75.33 4.86
C PRO A 502 -9.04 74.10 4.07
N TRP A 503 -9.91 73.49 3.26
CA TRP A 503 -9.65 72.22 2.57
C TRP A 503 -8.42 72.22 1.68
N GLN A 504 -8.24 73.24 0.83
CA GLN A 504 -7.18 73.28 -0.16
C GLN A 504 -5.76 73.27 0.46
N PRO A 505 -5.42 74.14 1.42
CA PRO A 505 -4.10 74.12 2.04
C PRO A 505 -3.89 72.96 3.04
N THR A 506 -4.95 72.26 3.48
CA THR A 506 -4.83 71.22 4.52
C THR A 506 -4.98 69.79 3.99
N CYS A 507 -5.90 69.55 3.07
CA CYS A 507 -6.20 68.22 2.53
C CYS A 507 -5.61 67.98 1.14
N PHE A 508 -5.21 69.05 0.43
CA PHE A 508 -4.70 68.97 -0.94
C PHE A 508 -3.34 69.68 -1.08
N SER A 509 -2.55 69.67 -0.01
CA SER A 509 -1.20 70.25 0.03
C SER A 509 -0.13 69.34 -0.57
N SER A 510 -0.46 68.10 -0.89
CA SER A 510 0.42 67.10 -1.51
C SER A 510 -0.08 66.77 -2.93
N GLU A 511 0.83 66.46 -3.85
CA GLU A 511 0.47 65.90 -5.17
C GLU A 511 0.12 64.40 -5.09
N ASP A 512 0.35 63.75 -3.93
CA ASP A 512 -0.02 62.36 -3.70
C ASP A 512 -1.51 62.20 -3.33
N ALA A 513 -2.22 61.45 -4.17
CA ALA A 513 -3.66 61.24 -4.02
C ALA A 513 -4.03 60.45 -2.76
N SER A 514 -3.18 59.52 -2.32
CA SER A 514 -3.43 58.72 -1.10
C SER A 514 -3.31 59.56 0.16
N SER A 515 -2.25 60.35 0.27
CA SER A 515 -2.06 61.30 1.38
C SER A 515 -3.19 62.33 1.44
N CYS A 516 -3.66 62.80 0.29
CA CYS A 516 -4.81 63.70 0.23
C CYS A 516 -6.09 63.00 0.72
N ALA A 517 -6.33 61.75 0.33
CA ALA A 517 -7.49 60.99 0.76
C ALA A 517 -7.52 60.75 2.28
N ASP A 518 -6.35 60.46 2.87
CA ASP A 518 -6.22 60.28 4.32
C ASP A 518 -6.47 61.57 5.09
N ALA A 519 -5.94 62.70 4.59
CA ALA A 519 -6.19 64.01 5.18
C ALA A 519 -7.67 64.39 5.13
N VAL A 520 -8.35 64.15 3.99
CA VAL A 520 -9.80 64.36 3.86
C VAL A 520 -10.58 63.48 4.85
N ALA A 521 -10.22 62.20 4.96
CA ALA A 521 -10.88 61.26 5.87
C ALA A 521 -10.73 61.67 7.34
N ASP A 522 -9.58 62.23 7.72
CA ASP A 522 -9.34 62.72 9.08
C ASP A 522 -10.23 63.91 9.43
N VAL A 523 -10.35 64.88 8.53
CA VAL A 523 -11.19 66.06 8.72
C VAL A 523 -12.66 65.68 8.82
N LEU A 524 -13.13 64.77 7.96
CA LEU A 524 -14.51 64.26 8.00
C LEU A 524 -14.82 63.59 9.33
N ARG A 525 -13.90 62.76 9.84
CA ARG A 525 -14.08 62.07 11.12
C ARG A 525 -14.12 63.05 12.30
N ARG A 526 -13.25 64.07 12.31
CA ARG A 526 -13.27 65.12 13.35
C ARG A 526 -14.58 65.90 13.33
N GLY A 527 -15.06 66.28 12.14
CA GLY A 527 -16.38 66.91 12.00
C GLY A 527 -17.48 66.04 12.59
N MET A 528 -17.49 64.75 12.23
CA MET A 528 -18.45 63.81 12.81
C MET A 528 -18.33 63.71 14.34
N GLU A 529 -17.11 63.65 14.90
CA GLU A 529 -16.86 63.60 16.35
C GLU A 529 -17.37 64.84 17.10
N TYR A 530 -17.24 66.03 16.52
CA TYR A 530 -17.68 67.27 17.16
C TYR A 530 -19.21 67.44 17.15
N TYR A 531 -19.88 67.03 16.07
CA TYR A 531 -21.28 67.41 15.83
C TYR A 531 -22.27 66.24 15.80
N ILE A 532 -21.79 65.00 15.81
CA ILE A 532 -22.64 63.79 15.88
C ILE A 532 -22.38 63.08 17.21
N PRO A 533 -23.33 63.10 18.16
CA PRO A 533 -23.17 62.37 19.40
C PRO A 533 -22.94 60.88 19.13
N PHE A 534 -22.01 60.26 19.86
CA PHE A 534 -21.72 58.84 19.74
C PHE A 534 -21.69 58.15 21.10
N SER A 535 -21.80 56.83 21.07
CA SER A 535 -21.65 55.98 22.25
C SER A 535 -20.81 54.76 21.92
N ASP A 536 -19.94 54.38 22.84
CA ASP A 536 -18.98 53.30 22.70
C ASP A 536 -19.56 52.00 23.32
N VAL A 537 -19.87 50.99 22.50
CA VAL A 537 -20.61 49.77 22.91
C VAL A 537 -19.69 48.55 22.98
N LYS A 538 -19.56 47.91 24.16
CA LYS A 538 -18.72 46.73 24.36
C LYS A 538 -19.22 45.52 23.56
N MET A 539 -18.34 44.91 22.77
CA MET A 539 -18.57 43.61 22.10
C MET A 539 -18.45 42.45 23.11
N SER A 540 -19.29 41.41 23.00
CA SER A 540 -19.23 40.20 23.85
C SER A 540 -18.71 38.96 23.12
N ASP A 541 -17.95 38.13 23.84
CA ASP A 541 -17.33 36.90 23.37
C ASP A 541 -18.32 35.72 23.25
N GLN A 542 -19.02 35.59 22.13
CA GLN A 542 -19.53 34.28 21.72
C GLN A 542 -18.82 33.80 20.47
N ALA A 543 -17.65 33.18 20.68
CA ALA A 543 -16.80 32.68 19.60
C ALA A 543 -17.37 31.50 18.80
N ARG A 544 -18.56 30.97 19.14
CA ARG A 544 -19.20 29.85 18.42
C ARG A 544 -20.72 29.96 18.47
N PRO A 545 -21.39 30.54 17.45
CA PRO A 545 -22.84 30.74 17.45
C PRO A 545 -23.68 29.44 17.45
N TRP A 546 -23.03 28.29 17.23
CA TRP A 546 -23.62 26.95 17.31
C TRP A 546 -23.41 26.25 18.65
N PHE A 547 -22.62 26.82 19.56
CA PHE A 547 -22.30 26.23 20.87
C PHE A 547 -23.31 26.69 21.92
N GLY A 548 -24.29 25.84 22.22
CA GLY A 548 -25.35 26.12 23.19
C GLY A 548 -25.18 25.40 24.54
N ALA A 549 -26.16 25.56 25.43
CA ALA A 549 -26.17 24.95 26.77
C ALA A 549 -26.08 23.41 26.76
N GLU A 550 -26.50 22.73 25.69
CA GLU A 550 -26.30 21.28 25.56
C GLU A 550 -24.85 20.90 25.28
N CYS A 551 -24.15 21.67 24.44
CA CYS A 551 -22.72 21.46 24.18
C CYS A 551 -21.90 21.66 25.46
N ASP A 552 -22.24 22.71 26.21
CA ASP A 552 -21.58 23.06 27.45
C ASP A 552 -21.75 21.97 28.53
N ARG A 553 -22.99 21.50 28.73
CA ARG A 553 -23.28 20.37 29.64
C ARG A 553 -22.55 19.10 29.25
N ALA A 554 -22.52 18.77 27.95
CA ALA A 554 -21.86 17.56 27.48
C ALA A 554 -20.33 17.63 27.63
N ASP A 555 -19.74 18.81 27.42
CA ASP A 555 -18.31 19.04 27.61
C ASP A 555 -17.93 19.02 29.10
N ALA A 556 -18.74 19.64 29.97
CA ALA A 556 -18.57 19.57 31.41
C ALA A 556 -18.61 18.12 31.95
N LEU A 557 -19.56 17.31 31.45
CA LEU A 557 -19.72 15.91 31.87
C LEU A 557 -18.56 15.03 31.40
N LYS A 558 -18.02 15.27 30.19
CA LYS A 558 -16.77 14.65 29.72
C LYS A 558 -15.60 15.00 30.62
N HIS A 559 -15.43 16.28 30.97
CA HIS A 559 -14.32 16.73 31.83
C HIS A 559 -14.44 16.20 33.27
N ALA A 560 -15.65 16.08 33.82
CA ALA A 560 -15.87 15.47 35.13
C ALA A 560 -15.51 13.97 35.12
N ALA A 561 -15.96 13.23 34.10
CA ALA A 561 -15.65 11.81 33.97
C ALA A 561 -14.15 11.54 33.73
N TYR A 562 -13.48 12.44 32.98
CA TYR A 562 -12.03 12.39 32.81
C TYR A 562 -11.29 12.57 34.13
N ARG A 563 -11.64 13.60 34.91
CA ARG A 563 -11.02 13.85 36.23
C ARG A 563 -11.20 12.64 37.15
N ALA A 564 -12.42 12.12 37.27
CA ALA A 564 -12.70 10.94 38.09
C ALA A 564 -11.89 9.69 37.67
N TRP A 565 -11.71 9.46 36.36
CA TRP A 565 -10.86 8.37 35.86
C TRP A 565 -9.36 8.64 36.11
N SER A 566 -8.91 9.88 35.89
CA SER A 566 -7.52 10.29 36.10
C SER A 566 -7.11 10.11 37.56
N ASP A 567 -7.95 10.55 38.50
CA ASP A 567 -7.70 10.44 39.94
C ASP A 567 -7.66 8.97 40.38
N ALA A 568 -8.61 8.15 39.91
CA ALA A 568 -8.61 6.71 40.19
C ALA A 568 -7.37 6.00 39.63
N ARG A 569 -6.91 6.40 38.44
CA ARG A 569 -5.70 5.85 37.80
C ARG A 569 -4.44 6.20 38.60
N ILE A 570 -4.33 7.43 39.08
CA ILE A 570 -3.21 7.90 39.92
C ILE A 570 -3.18 7.14 41.25
N CYS A 571 -4.34 6.98 41.88
CA CYS A 571 -4.47 6.30 43.17
C CYS A 571 -4.51 4.76 43.09
N LYS A 572 -4.34 4.17 41.89
CA LYS A 572 -4.46 2.72 41.62
C LYS A 572 -5.73 2.09 42.22
N ALA A 573 -6.85 2.79 42.13
CA ALA A 573 -8.13 2.32 42.66
C ALA A 573 -8.61 1.04 41.94
N SER A 574 -9.34 0.17 42.63
CA SER A 574 -9.87 -1.08 42.06
C SER A 574 -10.92 -0.86 40.97
N ASP A 575 -11.52 0.33 40.87
CA ASP A 575 -12.59 0.68 39.93
C ASP A 575 -12.12 1.46 38.69
N VAL A 576 -10.81 1.56 38.43
CA VAL A 576 -10.21 2.32 37.32
C VAL A 576 -10.79 1.92 35.96
N ALA A 577 -10.98 0.63 35.70
CA ALA A 577 -11.55 0.13 34.44
C ALA A 577 -13.00 0.60 34.24
N GLN A 578 -13.79 0.65 35.31
CA GLN A 578 -15.17 1.12 35.29
C GLN A 578 -15.23 2.63 35.02
N LYS A 579 -14.36 3.43 35.66
CA LYS A 579 -14.28 4.88 35.41
C LYS A 579 -13.75 5.21 34.02
N LYS A 580 -12.82 4.43 33.46
CA LYS A 580 -12.38 4.55 32.05
C LYS A 580 -13.55 4.33 31.09
N LYS A 581 -14.39 3.32 31.35
CA LYS A 581 -15.60 3.04 30.56
C LYS A 581 -16.66 4.15 30.69
N ALA A 582 -16.74 4.84 31.83
CA ALA A 582 -17.61 6.00 32.02
C ALA A 582 -17.10 7.23 31.26
N PHE A 583 -15.79 7.51 31.30
CA PHE A 583 -15.17 8.58 30.51
C PHE A 583 -15.36 8.36 29.01
N ASN A 584 -15.08 7.14 28.51
CA ASN A 584 -15.25 6.83 27.08
C ASN A 584 -16.70 7.04 26.61
N ARG A 585 -17.68 6.73 27.45
CA ARG A 585 -19.11 7.00 27.17
C ARG A 585 -19.42 8.49 27.14
N ALA A 586 -18.94 9.26 28.12
CA ALA A 586 -19.10 10.71 28.17
C ALA A 586 -18.42 11.42 26.98
N ALA A 587 -17.23 10.97 26.58
CA ALA A 587 -16.49 11.49 25.43
C ALA A 587 -17.22 11.22 24.10
N LYS A 588 -17.72 9.99 23.89
CA LYS A 588 -18.54 9.66 22.70
C LYS A 588 -19.83 10.49 22.66
N SER A 589 -20.50 10.67 23.80
CA SER A 589 -21.71 11.49 23.90
C SER A 589 -21.43 12.96 23.57
N CYS A 590 -20.39 13.55 24.17
CA CYS A 590 -19.96 14.93 23.90
C CYS A 590 -19.64 15.16 22.42
N LYS A 591 -18.90 14.25 21.79
CA LYS A 591 -18.60 14.30 20.35
C LYS A 591 -19.87 14.28 19.50
N LYS A 592 -20.87 13.49 19.87
CA LYS A 592 -22.17 13.42 19.18
C LYS A 592 -22.96 14.71 19.31
N VAL A 593 -23.03 15.28 20.52
CA VAL A 593 -23.75 16.55 20.78
C VAL A 593 -23.11 17.72 20.02
N LEU A 594 -21.77 17.85 20.07
CA LEU A 594 -21.05 18.91 19.36
C LEU A 594 -21.25 18.83 17.84
N ARG A 595 -21.17 17.61 17.28
CA ARG A 595 -21.41 17.39 15.84
C ARG A 595 -22.84 17.74 15.46
N ARG A 596 -23.82 17.29 16.24
CA ARG A 596 -25.23 17.58 16.01
C ARG A 596 -25.52 19.08 16.08
N SER A 597 -25.10 19.77 17.14
CA SER A 597 -25.36 21.21 17.28
C SER A 597 -24.72 22.05 16.16
N ARG A 598 -23.53 21.64 15.69
CA ARG A 598 -22.90 22.24 14.51
C ARG A 598 -23.69 21.97 13.23
N PHE A 599 -24.11 20.72 13.01
CA PHE A 599 -24.91 20.33 11.85
C PHE A 599 -26.28 21.02 11.81
N ASP A 600 -26.98 21.08 12.94
CA ASP A 600 -28.28 21.74 13.08
C ASP A 600 -28.15 23.27 12.86
N HIS A 601 -27.03 23.86 13.24
CA HIS A 601 -26.75 25.27 12.95
C HIS A 601 -26.49 25.50 11.45
N ILE A 602 -25.65 24.68 10.82
CA ILE A 602 -25.37 24.76 9.38
C ILE A 602 -26.66 24.52 8.57
N SER A 603 -27.46 23.53 8.94
CA SER A 603 -28.74 23.24 8.29
C SER A 603 -29.74 24.39 8.45
N ARG A 604 -29.80 25.04 9.62
CA ARG A 604 -30.62 26.27 9.81
C ARG A 604 -30.13 27.43 8.95
N ILE A 605 -28.82 27.58 8.78
CA ILE A 605 -28.25 28.59 7.88
C ILE A 605 -28.58 28.26 6.43
N GLY A 606 -28.41 27.01 6.01
CA GLY A 606 -28.76 26.52 4.67
C GLY A 606 -30.23 26.75 4.33
N ASN A 607 -31.14 26.40 5.25
CA ASN A 607 -32.57 26.63 5.08
C ASN A 607 -32.91 28.13 5.00
N LYS A 608 -32.22 28.99 5.76
CA LYS A 608 -32.36 30.45 5.64
C LYS A 608 -31.84 30.96 4.31
N LEU A 609 -30.68 30.49 3.85
CA LEU A 609 -30.10 30.85 2.55
C LEU A 609 -31.03 30.47 1.40
N ALA A 610 -31.63 29.28 1.46
CA ALA A 610 -32.60 28.81 0.47
C ALA A 610 -33.91 29.64 0.46
N SER A 611 -34.28 30.25 1.60
CA SER A 611 -35.49 31.08 1.70
C SER A 611 -35.33 32.52 1.21
N TYR A 612 -34.09 32.98 0.97
CA TYR A 612 -33.83 34.33 0.48
C TYR A 612 -33.69 34.35 -1.05
N PRO A 613 -34.26 35.35 -1.74
CA PRO A 613 -34.02 35.52 -3.17
C PRO A 613 -32.52 35.68 -3.44
N ALA A 614 -32.02 34.94 -4.43
CA ALA A 614 -30.63 35.05 -4.89
C ALA A 614 -30.29 36.51 -5.21
N GLY A 615 -29.13 36.98 -4.75
CA GLY A 615 -28.68 38.36 -4.95
C GLY A 615 -29.16 39.37 -3.90
N SER A 616 -30.02 38.98 -2.94
CA SER A 616 -30.43 39.90 -1.87
C SER A 616 -29.26 40.30 -0.96
N LYS A 617 -29.32 41.51 -0.40
CA LYS A 617 -28.32 42.01 0.55
C LYS A 617 -28.17 41.10 1.78
N ALA A 618 -29.25 40.44 2.18
CA ALA A 618 -29.27 39.46 3.27
C ALA A 618 -28.50 38.17 2.91
N PHE A 619 -28.61 37.69 1.66
CA PHE A 619 -27.84 36.55 1.16
C PHE A 619 -26.33 36.84 1.20
N TRP A 620 -25.89 37.97 0.65
CA TRP A 620 -24.45 38.31 0.57
C TRP A 620 -23.82 38.64 1.93
N SER A 621 -24.58 39.24 2.86
CA SER A 621 -24.08 39.48 4.22
C SER A 621 -23.83 38.17 4.98
N LEU A 622 -24.64 37.14 4.73
CA LEU A 622 -24.51 35.83 5.37
C LEU A 622 -23.43 34.98 4.69
N ALA A 623 -23.30 35.04 3.36
CA ALA A 623 -22.23 34.39 2.60
C ALA A 623 -20.83 34.90 3.00
N LYS A 624 -20.65 36.24 3.10
CA LYS A 624 -19.38 36.83 3.57
C LYS A 624 -19.00 36.45 4.99
N SER A 625 -19.99 36.25 5.88
CA SER A 625 -19.75 35.78 7.25
C SER A 625 -19.22 34.34 7.30
N VAL A 626 -19.52 33.52 6.29
CA VAL A 626 -19.03 32.15 6.16
C VAL A 626 -17.63 32.15 5.53
N GLU A 627 -17.43 32.98 4.52
CA GLU A 627 -16.18 33.13 3.75
C GLU A 627 -15.02 33.72 4.59
N LEU A 628 -15.30 34.67 5.50
CA LEU A 628 -14.29 35.23 6.43
C LEU A 628 -13.67 34.22 7.41
N ASN A 629 -14.20 32.99 7.50
CA ASN A 629 -13.53 31.91 8.23
C ASN A 629 -12.37 31.27 7.44
N PHE A 630 -12.19 31.65 6.18
CA PHE A 630 -11.11 31.15 5.32
C PHE A 630 -10.39 32.32 4.62
N CYS A 631 -9.13 32.53 5.04
CA CYS A 631 -8.00 33.18 4.33
C CYS A 631 -7.71 34.69 4.48
N ARG A 632 -6.46 34.99 4.86
CA ARG A 632 -5.53 35.87 4.10
C ARG A 632 -4.10 35.27 4.14
N PRO A 633 -3.31 35.33 3.04
CA PRO A 633 -1.88 34.99 3.08
C PRO A 633 -1.07 36.15 3.70
N SER A 634 -0.03 35.83 4.47
CA SER A 634 0.73 36.79 5.31
C SER A 634 1.99 37.38 4.67
N LEU A 635 2.32 37.03 3.42
CA LEU A 635 3.54 37.51 2.74
C LEU A 635 3.20 38.21 1.43
N GLN A 636 3.76 39.41 1.24
CA GLN A 636 3.68 40.09 -0.04
C GLN A 636 4.66 39.47 -1.05
N PRO A 637 4.37 39.53 -2.36
CA PRO A 637 5.26 38.97 -3.37
C PRO A 637 6.61 39.68 -3.40
N LEU A 638 7.69 38.94 -3.65
CA LEU A 638 9.03 39.49 -3.85
C LEU A 638 9.10 40.13 -5.24
N LEU A 639 9.19 41.46 -5.26
CA LEU A 639 9.28 42.26 -6.47
C LEU A 639 10.74 42.65 -6.74
N ARG A 640 11.10 42.70 -8.02
CA ARG A 640 12.33 43.34 -8.49
C ARG A 640 12.26 44.86 -8.23
N PRO A 641 13.40 45.58 -8.26
CA PRO A 641 13.42 47.04 -8.05
C PRO A 641 12.56 47.84 -9.06
N ASP A 642 12.27 47.26 -10.23
CA ASP A 642 11.39 47.82 -11.26
C ASP A 642 9.89 47.56 -11.01
N GLY A 643 9.53 46.89 -9.90
CA GLY A 643 8.16 46.53 -9.52
C GLY A 643 7.63 45.25 -10.16
N SER A 644 8.41 44.56 -11.00
CA SER A 644 8.01 43.29 -11.61
C SER A 644 8.17 42.11 -10.65
N LEU A 645 7.36 41.06 -10.80
CA LEU A 645 7.43 39.87 -9.93
C LEU A 645 8.69 39.04 -10.24
N ALA A 646 9.42 38.62 -9.20
CA ALA A 646 10.53 37.68 -9.36
C ALA A 646 10.02 36.31 -9.80
N GLN A 647 10.54 35.77 -10.89
CA GLN A 647 10.02 34.56 -11.53
C GLN A 647 10.89 33.34 -11.23
N THR A 648 12.22 33.52 -11.20
CA THR A 648 13.18 32.43 -10.97
C THR A 648 13.57 32.31 -9.49
N ALA A 649 14.04 31.12 -9.09
CA ALA A 649 14.44 30.85 -7.71
C ALA A 649 15.66 31.68 -7.27
N GLU A 650 16.64 31.82 -8.16
CA GLU A 650 17.85 32.62 -7.92
C GLU A 650 17.51 34.11 -7.71
N GLU A 651 16.61 34.67 -8.53
CA GLU A 651 16.13 36.04 -8.35
C GLU A 651 15.44 36.24 -7.00
N LYS A 652 14.57 35.31 -6.59
CA LYS A 652 13.89 35.38 -5.29
C LYS A 652 14.88 35.31 -4.13
N ALA A 653 15.87 34.42 -4.22
CA ALA A 653 16.90 34.28 -3.20
C ALA A 653 17.77 35.55 -3.08
N ASN A 654 18.18 36.12 -4.21
CA ASN A 654 19.01 37.33 -4.24
C ASN A 654 18.27 38.58 -3.75
N LEU A 655 16.99 38.73 -4.13
CA LEU A 655 16.13 39.81 -3.62
C LEU A 655 15.88 39.68 -2.12
N PHE A 656 15.65 38.45 -1.64
CA PHE A 656 15.46 38.19 -0.22
C PHE A 656 16.73 38.46 0.59
N ALA A 657 17.90 38.03 0.10
CA ALA A 657 19.19 38.30 0.74
C ALA A 657 19.51 39.81 0.80
N SER A 658 19.20 40.54 -0.28
CA SER A 658 19.39 41.99 -0.34
C SER A 658 18.46 42.73 0.64
N LEU A 659 17.18 42.34 0.70
CA LEU A 659 16.20 42.88 1.64
C LEU A 659 16.64 42.64 3.10
N PHE A 660 17.20 41.47 3.37
CA PHE A 660 17.69 41.09 4.70
C PHE A 660 18.95 41.88 5.09
N ALA A 661 19.88 42.07 4.15
CA ALA A 661 21.10 42.86 4.35
C ALA A 661 20.82 44.35 4.55
N GLU A 662 19.89 44.94 3.78
CA GLU A 662 19.50 46.35 3.95
C GLU A 662 18.81 46.61 5.30
N SER A 663 18.10 45.61 5.83
CA SER A 663 17.40 45.67 7.11
C SER A 663 18.31 45.38 8.31
N SER A 664 19.56 44.96 8.09
CA SER A 664 20.51 44.58 9.14
C SER A 664 21.69 45.54 9.18
N ARG A 665 21.57 46.66 9.91
CA ARG A 665 22.71 47.55 10.22
C ARG A 665 23.30 47.24 11.58
N LEU A 666 24.64 47.16 11.64
CA LEU A 666 25.42 47.00 12.87
C LEU A 666 25.18 48.16 13.83
N ASP A 667 24.81 47.85 15.07
CA ASP A 667 24.69 48.83 16.14
C ASP A 667 26.09 49.27 16.60
N SER A 668 26.38 50.57 16.50
CA SER A 668 27.65 51.19 16.91
C SER A 668 27.79 51.36 18.43
N GLY A 669 26.83 50.86 19.21
CA GLY A 669 26.76 51.02 20.66
C GLY A 669 27.66 50.09 21.47
N GLY A 670 28.99 50.11 21.28
CA GLY A 670 30.05 49.88 22.28
C GLY A 670 29.96 48.74 23.32
N ALA A 671 29.03 47.79 23.23
CA ALA A 671 28.85 46.72 24.20
C ALA A 671 29.81 45.56 23.88
N ARG A 672 30.69 45.22 24.82
CA ARG A 672 31.50 44.01 24.72
C ARG A 672 30.66 42.79 25.13
N PRO A 673 30.68 41.68 24.38
CA PRO A 673 30.04 40.44 24.79
C PRO A 673 30.65 39.93 26.10
N PRO A 674 29.88 39.21 26.94
CA PRO A 674 30.43 38.58 28.13
C PRO A 674 31.49 37.53 27.76
N VAL A 675 32.52 37.42 28.59
CA VAL A 675 33.61 36.45 28.40
C VAL A 675 33.03 35.04 28.48
N SER A 676 33.22 34.26 27.41
CA SER A 676 32.81 32.85 27.35
C SER A 676 33.55 32.07 28.44
N PRO A 677 32.89 31.16 29.18
CA PRO A 677 33.59 30.22 30.03
C PRO A 677 34.51 29.34 29.17
N ASP A 678 35.61 28.87 29.77
CA ASP A 678 36.64 28.06 29.12
C ASP A 678 36.02 26.91 28.30
N VAL A 679 36.55 26.75 27.10
CA VAL A 679 36.14 25.77 26.10
C VAL A 679 36.08 24.38 26.74
N CYS A 680 34.88 23.81 26.87
CA CYS A 680 34.73 22.39 27.16
C CYS A 680 35.27 21.63 25.93
N GLU A 681 36.39 20.93 26.07
CA GLU A 681 37.02 20.10 25.03
C GLU A 681 36.18 18.88 24.61
N THR A 682 34.92 18.77 25.03
CA THR A 682 34.03 17.72 24.53
C THR A 682 33.44 18.15 23.19
N SER A 683 34.15 17.82 22.11
CA SER A 683 33.53 17.70 20.79
C SER A 683 32.40 16.68 20.89
N MET A 684 31.21 17.02 20.38
CA MET A 684 30.24 15.98 20.03
C MET A 684 30.95 14.98 19.13
N SER A 685 30.81 13.69 19.42
CA SER A 685 31.22 12.65 18.48
C SER A 685 30.45 12.82 17.18
N ASP A 686 31.11 12.57 16.04
CA ASP A 686 30.47 12.58 14.72
C ASP A 686 29.13 11.83 14.78
N ILE A 687 28.04 12.55 14.54
CA ILE A 687 26.72 11.92 14.37
C ILE A 687 26.77 11.20 13.02
N ARG A 688 27.05 9.90 13.07
CA ARG A 688 27.00 9.03 11.89
C ARG A 688 25.60 8.49 11.74
N ILE A 689 24.82 9.12 10.86
CA ILE A 689 23.52 8.62 10.45
C ILE A 689 23.76 7.58 9.36
N HIS A 690 23.60 6.30 9.69
CA HIS A 690 23.65 5.23 8.71
C HIS A 690 22.26 4.97 8.15
N GLN A 691 22.17 4.72 6.84
CA GLN A 691 20.92 4.37 6.16
C GLN A 691 20.19 3.20 6.82
N LYS A 692 20.93 2.20 7.32
CA LYS A 692 20.36 1.05 8.06
C LYS A 692 19.64 1.47 9.35
N ASP A 693 20.13 2.48 10.06
CA ASP A 693 19.58 2.93 11.33
C ASP A 693 18.33 3.78 11.13
N VAL A 694 18.31 4.61 10.09
CA VAL A 694 17.12 5.36 9.65
C VAL A 694 16.03 4.39 9.20
N ARG A 695 16.37 3.40 8.36
CA ARG A 695 15.45 2.37 7.90
C ARG A 695 14.87 1.53 9.05
N ARG A 696 15.68 1.16 10.05
CA ARG A 696 15.22 0.45 11.25
C ARG A 696 14.19 1.25 12.04
N VAL A 697 14.37 2.57 12.15
CA VAL A 697 13.38 3.44 12.83
C VAL A 697 12.10 3.56 11.99
N LEU A 698 12.22 3.70 10.66
CA LEU A 698 11.09 3.79 9.75
C LEU A 698 10.26 2.49 9.69
N ARG A 699 10.90 1.31 9.76
CA ARG A 699 10.22 0.00 9.85
C ARG A 699 9.32 -0.14 11.09
N ASN A 700 9.58 0.63 12.15
CA ASN A 700 8.82 0.60 13.40
C ASN A 700 7.74 1.70 13.49
N LEU A 701 7.44 2.40 12.39
CA LEU A 701 6.37 3.40 12.35
C LEU A 701 5.00 2.75 12.52
N ASP A 702 4.21 3.29 13.47
CA ASP A 702 2.82 2.87 13.68
C ASP A 702 1.93 3.40 12.55
N VAL A 703 1.58 2.52 11.62
CA VAL A 703 0.76 2.79 10.42
C VAL A 703 -0.65 3.30 10.74
N ASN A 704 -1.14 3.10 11.96
CA ASN A 704 -2.47 3.54 12.38
C ASN A 704 -2.50 4.96 12.94
N LYS A 705 -1.33 5.62 13.04
CA LYS A 705 -1.26 7.03 13.46
C LYS A 705 -1.69 7.95 12.33
N ALA A 706 -2.39 9.04 12.70
CA ALA A 706 -2.72 10.10 11.77
C ALA A 706 -1.44 10.69 11.16
N SER A 707 -1.50 11.10 9.89
CA SER A 707 -0.40 11.77 9.19
C SER A 707 0.19 12.90 10.03
N GLY A 708 1.50 13.08 9.91
CA GLY A 708 2.19 14.21 10.52
C GLY A 708 1.72 15.54 9.94
N PRO A 709 2.27 16.67 10.42
CA PRO A 709 2.03 17.99 9.85
C PRO A 709 2.39 18.11 8.36
N ASP A 710 3.21 17.20 7.86
CA ASP A 710 3.57 16.98 6.46
C ASP A 710 2.43 16.40 5.61
N GLY A 711 1.35 15.91 6.24
CA GLY A 711 0.20 15.34 5.55
C GLY A 711 0.44 13.94 4.98
N ILE A 712 1.65 13.39 5.13
CA ILE A 712 2.03 12.09 4.59
C ILE A 712 1.62 10.99 5.59
N PRO A 713 0.70 10.09 5.23
CA PRO A 713 0.33 8.97 6.09
C PRO A 713 1.55 8.09 6.40
N ALA A 714 1.65 7.57 7.62
CA ALA A 714 2.73 6.65 7.99
C ALA A 714 2.84 5.45 7.05
N ILE A 715 1.71 4.99 6.48
CA ILE A 715 1.67 3.94 5.45
C ILE A 715 2.41 4.36 4.17
N VAL A 716 2.33 5.63 3.74
CA VAL A 716 3.00 6.14 2.53
C VAL A 716 4.51 6.28 2.74
N ILE A 717 4.94 6.78 3.90
CA ILE A 717 6.36 6.85 4.28
C ILE A 717 6.98 5.44 4.32
N LEU A 718 6.19 4.49 4.81
CA LEU A 718 6.58 3.10 4.95
C LEU A 718 6.70 2.42 3.57
N SER A 719 5.74 2.64 2.66
CA SER A 719 5.79 2.15 1.28
C SER A 719 6.90 2.80 0.42
N ILE A 720 7.30 4.04 0.73
CA ILE A 720 8.45 4.72 0.08
C ILE A 720 9.80 4.20 0.62
N ASN A 721 9.86 3.77 1.88
CA ASN A 721 11.11 3.39 2.55
C ASN A 721 11.51 1.91 2.39
N ASP A 722 10.61 1.04 1.96
CA ASP A 722 10.89 -0.40 1.90
C ASP A 722 11.92 -0.78 0.82
N GLY A 723 12.12 0.08 -0.19
CA GLY A 723 13.19 -0.09 -1.19
C GLY A 723 13.02 -1.31 -2.10
N VAL A 724 11.92 -2.06 -1.99
CA VAL A 724 11.67 -3.27 -2.77
C VAL A 724 11.26 -2.92 -4.20
N ASN A 725 11.91 -3.56 -5.17
CA ASN A 725 11.68 -3.34 -6.59
C ASN A 725 10.56 -4.24 -7.14
N VAL A 726 9.29 -3.93 -6.86
CA VAL A 726 8.14 -4.70 -7.37
C VAL A 726 7.73 -4.22 -8.75
N THR A 727 7.84 -5.04 -9.79
CA THR A 727 7.62 -4.62 -11.21
C THR A 727 6.22 -4.88 -11.75
N GLY A 728 5.45 -5.75 -11.12
CA GLY A 728 4.08 -5.97 -11.50
C GLY A 728 3.28 -6.82 -10.52
N TYR A 729 1.98 -6.83 -10.76
CA TYR A 729 1.01 -7.57 -9.97
C TYR A 729 0.07 -8.38 -10.86
N THR A 730 -0.07 -9.65 -10.52
CA THR A 730 -0.91 -10.60 -11.25
C THR A 730 -2.07 -11.06 -10.37
N TYR A 731 -3.29 -10.75 -10.79
CA TYR A 731 -4.49 -11.24 -10.11
C TYR A 731 -4.74 -12.73 -10.44
N TRP A 732 -4.94 -13.55 -9.41
CA TRP A 732 -5.41 -14.94 -9.53
C TRP A 732 -6.92 -14.97 -9.28
N THR A 733 -7.79 -15.12 -10.29
CA THR A 733 -7.54 -15.41 -11.72
C THR A 733 -8.33 -14.54 -12.69
N LEU A 734 -8.02 -14.64 -13.99
CA LEU A 734 -8.82 -13.99 -15.04
C LEU A 734 -10.29 -14.45 -15.00
N MET A 735 -10.52 -15.76 -14.85
CA MET A 735 -11.85 -16.36 -14.82
C MET A 735 -11.92 -17.52 -13.82
N ASP A 736 -13.13 -17.86 -13.39
CA ASP A 736 -13.35 -19.03 -12.54
C ASP A 736 -12.86 -20.28 -13.26
N ASN A 737 -12.24 -21.20 -12.53
CA ASN A 737 -11.55 -22.34 -13.10
C ASN A 737 -11.79 -23.60 -12.24
N PHE A 738 -11.19 -24.73 -12.63
CA PHE A 738 -11.14 -25.94 -11.81
C PHE A 738 -10.01 -25.83 -10.76
N GLU A 739 -10.34 -25.71 -9.48
CA GLU A 739 -9.39 -25.45 -8.37
C GLU A 739 -8.94 -26.73 -7.66
N TRP A 740 -8.31 -27.64 -8.42
CA TRP A 740 -7.66 -28.84 -7.88
C TRP A 740 -8.59 -29.69 -7.00
N ARG A 741 -8.30 -29.85 -5.69
CA ARG A 741 -9.15 -30.63 -4.77
C ARG A 741 -10.50 -29.99 -4.47
N ASP A 742 -10.67 -28.69 -4.75
CA ASP A 742 -11.95 -28.01 -4.56
C ASP A 742 -12.90 -28.17 -5.76
N GLY A 743 -12.40 -28.68 -6.89
CA GLY A 743 -13.17 -28.79 -8.12
C GLY A 743 -13.70 -27.41 -8.56
N TYR A 744 -15.00 -27.32 -8.84
CA TYR A 744 -15.64 -26.05 -9.21
C TYR A 744 -16.31 -25.33 -8.02
N THR A 745 -16.05 -25.74 -6.78
CA THR A 745 -16.68 -25.12 -5.60
C THR A 745 -16.06 -23.77 -5.21
N SER A 746 -14.78 -23.59 -5.49
CA SER A 746 -14.04 -22.34 -5.28
C SER A 746 -14.13 -21.43 -6.50
N LYS A 747 -14.35 -20.13 -6.30
CA LYS A 747 -14.50 -19.13 -7.37
C LYS A 747 -13.49 -18.00 -7.17
N PHE A 748 -12.36 -18.05 -7.88
CA PHE A 748 -11.30 -17.02 -7.83
C PHE A 748 -11.39 -15.97 -8.94
N GLY A 749 -12.16 -16.21 -9.99
CA GLY A 749 -12.10 -15.43 -11.22
C GLY A 749 -12.71 -14.06 -11.13
N LEU A 750 -12.04 -13.05 -11.73
CA LEU A 750 -12.66 -11.75 -12.05
C LEU A 750 -13.89 -11.92 -12.95
N TYR A 751 -13.86 -12.92 -13.83
CA TYR A 751 -14.99 -13.35 -14.63
C TYR A 751 -15.59 -14.64 -14.07
N GLU A 752 -16.89 -14.63 -13.88
CA GLU A 752 -17.65 -15.84 -13.61
C GLU A 752 -17.75 -16.69 -14.87
N VAL A 753 -17.54 -17.99 -14.74
CA VAL A 753 -17.81 -18.96 -15.81
C VAL A 753 -19.08 -19.74 -15.48
N ASP A 754 -20.06 -19.70 -16.37
CA ASP A 754 -21.22 -20.57 -16.28
C ASP A 754 -20.81 -22.01 -16.67
N PHE A 755 -20.60 -22.86 -15.66
CA PHE A 755 -20.23 -24.26 -15.87
C PHE A 755 -21.43 -25.16 -16.26
N SER A 756 -22.65 -24.62 -16.32
CA SER A 756 -23.82 -25.32 -16.84
C SER A 756 -24.08 -25.02 -18.33
N ASP A 757 -23.59 -23.88 -18.82
CA ASP A 757 -23.64 -23.51 -20.24
C ASP A 757 -22.54 -24.24 -21.03
N PRO A 758 -22.87 -25.01 -22.08
CA PRO A 758 -21.86 -25.63 -22.95
C PRO A 758 -20.94 -24.61 -23.64
N ASN A 759 -21.37 -23.36 -23.81
CA ASN A 759 -20.52 -22.28 -24.34
C ASN A 759 -19.60 -21.66 -23.27
N ARG A 760 -19.71 -22.11 -22.01
CA ARG A 760 -18.93 -21.61 -20.87
C ARG A 760 -18.95 -20.08 -20.77
N THR A 761 -20.12 -19.46 -20.84
CA THR A 761 -20.23 -18.00 -20.89
C THR A 761 -19.45 -17.33 -19.74
N ARG A 762 -18.60 -16.35 -20.07
CA ARG A 762 -17.84 -15.53 -19.12
C ARG A 762 -18.57 -14.24 -18.80
N THR A 763 -18.88 -13.98 -17.53
CA THR A 763 -19.57 -12.76 -17.08
C THR A 763 -18.68 -11.94 -16.14
N PRO A 764 -18.39 -10.66 -16.43
CA PRO A 764 -17.55 -9.83 -15.55
C PRO A 764 -18.24 -9.59 -14.21
N ARG A 765 -17.54 -9.88 -13.12
CA ARG A 765 -17.99 -9.51 -11.76
C ARG A 765 -17.73 -8.03 -11.50
N LYS A 766 -18.22 -7.53 -10.36
CA LYS A 766 -18.00 -6.14 -9.92
C LYS A 766 -16.51 -5.86 -9.73
N SER A 767 -15.75 -6.82 -9.21
CA SER A 767 -14.29 -6.76 -9.11
C SER A 767 -13.59 -6.61 -10.45
N ALA A 768 -14.06 -7.23 -11.54
CA ALA A 768 -13.50 -7.03 -12.88
C ALA A 768 -13.59 -5.55 -13.31
N LYS A 769 -14.73 -4.92 -13.06
CA LYS A 769 -14.93 -3.49 -13.35
C LYS A 769 -14.06 -2.59 -12.48
N TYR A 770 -13.93 -2.92 -11.19
CA TYR A 770 -13.02 -2.22 -10.28
C TYR A 770 -11.57 -2.34 -10.75
N TYR A 771 -11.13 -3.55 -11.08
CA TYR A 771 -9.76 -3.83 -11.53
C TYR A 771 -9.45 -3.13 -12.86
N ALA A 772 -10.38 -3.12 -13.82
CA ALA A 772 -10.23 -2.38 -15.07
C ALA A 772 -10.10 -0.85 -14.83
N GLU A 773 -10.90 -0.29 -13.93
CA GLU A 773 -10.80 1.13 -13.56
C GLU A 773 -9.50 1.43 -12.80
N LEU A 774 -9.04 0.54 -11.92
CA LEU A 774 -7.75 0.62 -11.24
C LEU A 774 -6.60 0.65 -12.25
N ILE A 775 -6.58 -0.27 -13.23
CA ILE A 775 -5.54 -0.32 -14.27
C ILE A 775 -5.54 0.95 -15.11
N LYS A 776 -6.73 1.41 -15.51
CA LYS A 776 -6.91 2.60 -16.33
C LYS A 776 -6.48 3.89 -15.63
N LYS A 777 -6.84 4.04 -14.35
CA LYS A 777 -6.48 5.22 -13.55
C LYS A 777 -5.06 5.14 -12.99
N ARG A 778 -4.55 3.91 -12.85
CA ARG A 778 -3.30 3.60 -12.15
C ARG A 778 -3.30 4.19 -10.74
N SER A 779 -4.45 4.16 -10.05
CA SER A 779 -4.58 4.70 -8.69
C SER A 779 -5.59 3.92 -7.86
N LEU A 780 -5.33 3.81 -6.55
CA LEU A 780 -6.23 3.17 -5.57
C LEU A 780 -7.32 4.11 -5.07
#